data_AF-A0A1V8SED3-F1
#
_entry.id   AF-A0A1V8SED3-F1
#
_cell.length_a   1.000
_cell.length_b   1.000
_cell.length_c   1.000
_cell.angle_alpha   90.00
_cell.angle_beta   90.00
_cell.angle_gamma   90.00
#
_symmetry.space_group_name_H-M   'P 1'
#
loop_
_entity.id
_entity.type
_entity.pdbx_description
1 polymer ?
#
loop_
_entity_poly.entity_id
_entity_poly.type
_entity_poly.pdbx_seq_one_letter_code
_entity_poly.pdbx_strand_id
1 'polypeptide(L)'
;MAPSTTTPSIIPLPYTLFFLYIEPFFTALGAVYAFFLQPQYLTLTVPSNPLPPSLREQVVLNQLANLYLVFAVSEACVLRATKDVRVWKIFLIGLLIADFGHLASVFAVEGWEGYWKIWEWNSMSWGNLGFVYAGATMRIAFLAGLGLGGGSKRKGSGSKRNILATVETPYVGRASRHAQSAGHAHRFGRYLYVTPLEITLARQANTGIIGLASFVNREAGYYSVLADYSGNINYGSPSLRHRGLGIHLPSVVKRQTAPASANASALNFTHGIASGDPYSDSVILWTRVAPTTDNDRSNVTVSGTVPLYNHLTEEYVRASTQPICVSYVVARDEDLKRVVSQGRAYTSSDIDYTVKVEAKGLKAFTQYWYQFRVCGSQVVSPKGRTKTAPRANDDVSDIGLAVYSCSNFPNGFFNAYGNSARKDNVDYVLHLGDYIYEYATSNSLRPVQPRKEIFSLYDYRRRLATYRTDSDLLLSHSKFAWITVWDDHEFANNGYRDGFSGMNNTEDSFIRAGRVSVDQRKMNAVRAYFEWMPLRQVDMDDGLRVWRSFALGKLVDLVMLDTRNYDRSITTLNWNTDYVTEISNDAGRTLMGGLQESWFYRQLINSKKRAAKWRLIGSQIVFSRVNITTWFGTEENPYNSDAWDGYFANKNRTLKTLYDNDIGNNIFMSGDSHLNWASDLVWLDEKSYNPKTGAGSLGAEFAGTAVSSSSPFGASSSLRQTNNQSSLLIRDNSELQWQEGYYRGYYELQISPQKVVAQYFGCPDLRTRNGYEISLGNFTVTDGGNAIQRPIGGGVVANGALQDGQVVGTNLTLDTNTGRWAVRGFNFSGVTIPSGTA
;
A
#
# COMPACT_ATOMS: atom_id res chain seq x y z
N MET A 1 27.63 -26.94 35.41
CA MET A 1 27.87 -25.51 35.73
C MET A 1 26.60 -24.75 35.38
N ALA A 2 25.97 -24.12 36.36
CA ALA A 2 24.82 -23.22 36.13
C ALA A 2 25.26 -21.99 35.31
N PRO A 3 24.38 -21.38 34.50
CA PRO A 3 24.71 -20.14 33.81
C PRO A 3 24.94 -19.04 34.84
N SER A 4 26.15 -18.48 34.85
CA SER A 4 26.50 -17.34 35.69
C SER A 4 25.65 -16.14 35.30
N THR A 5 24.90 -15.60 36.25
CA THR A 5 24.30 -14.27 36.18
C THR A 5 25.43 -13.24 36.03
N THR A 6 25.63 -12.74 34.80
CA THR A 6 26.50 -11.59 34.57
C THR A 6 25.81 -10.35 35.14
N THR A 7 26.37 -9.82 36.23
CA THR A 7 26.07 -8.51 36.78
C THR A 7 26.16 -7.46 35.67
N PRO A 8 25.23 -6.50 35.55
CA PRO A 8 25.32 -5.45 34.54
C PRO A 8 26.64 -4.69 34.71
N SER A 9 27.41 -4.61 33.62
CA SER A 9 28.67 -3.87 33.59
C SER A 9 28.38 -2.39 33.86
N ILE A 10 28.74 -1.92 35.05
CA ILE A 10 28.64 -0.51 35.40
C ILE A 10 29.68 0.23 34.55
N ILE A 11 29.23 1.20 33.76
CA ILE A 11 30.12 2.07 32.98
C ILE A 11 30.93 2.93 33.96
N PRO A 12 32.26 2.94 33.89
CA PRO A 12 33.11 3.69 34.81
C PRO A 12 32.78 5.18 34.84
N LEU A 13 32.93 5.77 36.03
CA LEU A 13 32.65 7.18 36.29
C LEU A 13 33.33 8.14 35.29
N PRO A 14 34.60 7.96 34.87
CA PRO A 14 35.24 8.85 33.90
C PRO A 14 34.50 8.92 32.56
N TYR A 15 34.01 7.79 32.05
CA TYR A 15 33.28 7.75 30.79
C TYR A 15 31.88 8.33 30.93
N THR A 16 31.18 8.05 32.03
CA THR A 16 29.87 8.65 32.27
C THR A 16 29.97 10.16 32.47
N LEU A 17 31.00 10.64 33.17
CA LEU A 17 31.21 12.07 33.40
C LEU A 17 31.51 12.78 32.07
N PHE A 18 32.39 12.20 31.26
CA PHE A 18 32.79 12.78 29.98
C PHE A 18 31.65 12.78 28.96
N PHE A 19 31.14 11.61 28.58
CA PHE A 19 30.18 11.47 27.47
C PHE A 19 28.77 11.96 27.81
N LEU A 20 28.36 11.92 29.08
CA LEU A 20 27.00 12.37 29.43
C LEU A 20 26.95 13.85 29.78
N TYR A 21 28.03 14.44 30.32
CA TYR A 21 27.96 15.79 30.89
C TYR A 21 28.96 16.75 30.25
N ILE A 22 30.24 16.42 30.24
CA ILE A 22 31.28 17.35 29.78
C ILE A 22 31.12 17.61 28.28
N GLU A 23 31.04 16.57 27.47
CA GLU A 23 30.98 16.72 26.01
C GLU A 23 29.69 17.33 25.46
N PRO A 24 28.49 16.91 25.90
CA PRO A 24 27.27 17.60 25.51
C PRO A 24 27.25 19.08 25.89
N PHE A 25 27.85 19.45 27.03
CA PHE A 25 27.94 20.85 27.46
C PHE A 25 28.84 21.68 26.53
N PHE A 26 30.08 21.24 26.29
CA PHE A 26 31.01 21.97 25.42
C PHE A 26 30.55 21.99 23.95
N THR A 27 29.89 20.93 23.49
CA THR A 27 29.27 20.88 22.16
C THR A 27 28.12 21.88 22.03
N ALA A 28 27.24 21.96 23.03
CA ALA A 28 26.17 22.95 23.06
C ALA A 28 26.73 24.39 23.14
N LEU A 29 27.84 24.60 23.86
CA LEU A 29 28.55 25.88 23.86
C LEU A 29 29.06 26.23 22.45
N GLY A 30 29.62 25.26 21.72
CA GLY A 30 30.00 25.43 20.31
C GLY A 30 28.81 25.83 19.42
N ALA A 31 27.63 25.25 19.63
CA ALA A 31 26.41 25.64 18.93
C ALA A 31 26.01 27.10 19.22
N VAL A 32 26.11 27.53 20.48
CA VAL A 32 25.83 28.92 20.87
C VAL A 32 26.79 29.88 20.19
N TYR A 33 28.08 29.58 20.15
CA TYR A 33 29.05 30.45 19.48
C TYR A 33 28.83 30.53 17.97
N ALA A 34 28.55 29.39 17.33
CA ALA A 34 28.29 29.32 15.89
C ALA A 34 26.95 29.98 15.49
N PHE A 35 25.99 30.13 16.40
CA PHE A 35 24.70 30.77 16.10
C PHE A 35 24.64 32.24 16.54
N PHE A 36 24.91 32.52 17.81
CA PHE A 36 24.70 33.84 18.42
C PHE A 36 25.94 34.74 18.37
N LEU A 37 27.14 34.16 18.25
CA LEU A 37 28.42 34.86 18.38
C LEU A 37 29.29 34.66 17.12
N GLN A 38 28.67 34.66 15.94
CA GLN A 38 29.32 34.34 14.66
C GLN A 38 30.60 35.15 14.36
N PRO A 39 30.64 36.49 14.56
CA PRO A 39 31.86 37.26 14.32
C PRO A 39 33.00 36.86 15.25
N GLN A 40 32.70 36.55 16.52
CA GLN A 40 33.67 36.07 17.48
C GLN A 40 34.13 34.65 17.14
N TYR A 41 33.21 33.76 16.74
CA TYR A 41 33.52 32.40 16.29
C TYR A 41 34.50 32.41 15.11
N LEU A 42 34.28 33.29 14.12
CA LEU A 42 35.16 33.45 12.96
C LEU A 42 36.52 34.08 13.32
N THR A 43 36.53 35.11 14.18
CA THR A 43 37.78 35.75 14.62
C THR A 43 38.67 34.78 15.40
N LEU A 44 38.06 33.85 16.13
CA LEU A 44 38.81 32.86 16.88
C LEU A 44 39.26 31.66 16.03
N THR A 45 38.62 31.40 14.87
CA THR A 45 38.97 30.28 13.97
C THR A 45 39.96 30.66 12.87
N VAL A 46 40.15 31.95 12.55
CA VAL A 46 41.11 32.40 11.51
C VAL A 46 41.95 33.56 12.04
N PRO A 47 43.29 33.56 11.87
CA PRO A 47 44.20 34.54 12.49
C PRO A 47 44.13 35.98 11.94
N SER A 48 43.31 36.26 10.93
CA SER A 48 43.16 37.58 10.33
C SER A 48 41.84 38.25 10.74
N ASN A 49 41.86 39.54 11.12
CA ASN A 49 40.66 40.36 11.41
C ASN A 49 39.56 40.13 10.37
N PRO A 50 38.56 39.27 10.63
CA PRO A 50 37.61 38.92 9.61
C PRO A 50 36.63 40.07 9.43
N LEU A 51 36.26 40.35 8.18
CA LEU A 51 35.07 41.15 7.90
C LEU A 51 33.85 40.45 8.53
N PRO A 52 32.76 41.18 8.84
CA PRO A 52 31.52 40.55 9.27
C PRO A 52 31.10 39.44 8.29
N PRO A 53 30.58 38.29 8.77
CA PRO A 53 30.24 37.16 7.91
C PRO A 53 29.24 37.58 6.83
N SER A 54 29.54 37.25 5.58
CA SER A 54 28.60 37.35 4.48
C SER A 54 27.35 36.49 4.72
N LEU A 55 26.25 36.79 4.03
CA LEU A 55 25.01 36.02 4.17
C LEU A 55 25.21 34.51 3.94
N ARG A 56 26.13 34.12 3.04
CA ARG A 56 26.47 32.71 2.80
C ARG A 56 27.17 32.07 3.98
N GLU A 57 28.12 32.77 4.60
CA GLU A 57 28.83 32.31 5.79
C GLU A 57 27.90 32.21 6.99
N GLN A 58 26.97 33.16 7.16
CA GLN A 58 25.96 33.10 8.22
C GLN A 58 25.07 31.86 8.09
N VAL A 59 24.65 31.50 6.86
CA VAL A 59 23.86 30.28 6.61
C VAL A 59 24.66 29.03 6.97
N VAL A 60 25.95 28.96 6.60
CA VAL A 60 26.81 27.82 6.92
C VAL A 60 27.05 27.71 8.43
N LEU A 61 27.29 28.82 9.13
CA LEU A 61 27.45 28.86 10.58
C LEU A 61 26.17 28.46 11.32
N ASN A 62 25.00 28.87 10.82
CA ASN A 62 23.71 28.44 11.35
C ASN A 62 23.48 26.93 11.16
N GLN A 63 23.86 26.38 10.01
CA GLN A 63 23.79 24.93 9.75
C GLN A 63 24.75 24.16 10.66
N LEU A 64 25.97 24.68 10.87
CA LEU A 64 26.95 24.11 11.79
C LEU A 64 26.45 24.14 13.24
N ALA A 65 25.85 25.25 13.67
CA ALA A 65 25.26 25.37 14.99
C ALA A 65 24.13 24.35 15.22
N ASN A 66 23.26 24.17 14.21
CA ASN A 66 22.20 23.17 14.26
C ASN A 66 22.76 21.74 14.36
N LEU A 67 23.85 21.45 13.63
CA LEU A 67 24.52 20.15 13.71
C LEU A 67 25.12 19.89 15.11
N TYR A 68 25.79 20.89 15.71
CA TYR A 68 26.30 20.78 17.08
C TYR A 68 25.18 20.60 18.11
N LEU A 69 24.06 21.30 17.95
CA LEU A 69 22.91 21.15 18.84
C LEU A 69 22.30 19.75 18.75
N VAL A 70 22.06 19.25 17.54
CA VAL A 70 21.54 17.90 17.31
C VAL A 70 22.50 16.84 17.85
N PHE A 71 23.80 17.04 17.67
CA PHE A 71 24.82 16.15 18.23
C PHE A 71 24.76 16.12 19.77
N ALA A 72 24.81 17.28 20.44
CA ALA A 72 24.75 17.38 21.89
C ALA A 72 23.49 16.72 22.48
N VAL A 73 22.33 16.95 21.86
CA VAL A 73 21.05 16.35 22.29
C VAL A 73 21.03 14.84 22.04
N SER A 74 21.48 14.40 20.86
CA SER A 74 21.46 12.98 20.49
C SER A 74 22.37 12.15 21.38
N GLU A 75 23.59 12.62 21.64
CA GLU A 75 24.52 11.96 22.56
C GLU A 75 23.96 11.92 23.98
N ALA A 76 23.45 13.06 24.47
CA ALA A 76 22.89 13.15 25.79
C ALA A 76 21.69 12.22 26.00
N CYS A 77 20.78 12.12 25.01
CA CYS A 77 19.57 11.30 25.09
C CYS A 77 19.87 9.82 24.88
N VAL A 78 20.62 9.45 23.84
CA VAL A 78 20.86 8.04 23.47
C VAL A 78 21.66 7.33 24.56
N LEU A 79 22.75 7.95 25.05
CA LEU A 79 23.60 7.31 26.05
C LEU A 79 22.97 7.29 27.46
N ARG A 80 22.00 8.18 27.75
CA ARG A 80 21.20 8.11 28.98
C ARG A 80 20.07 7.09 28.92
N ALA A 81 19.53 6.84 27.72
CA ALA A 81 18.41 5.92 27.53
C ALA A 81 18.79 4.45 27.72
N THR A 82 20.08 4.11 27.72
CA THR A 82 20.52 2.71 27.85
C THR A 82 21.84 2.57 28.60
N LYS A 83 21.97 1.44 29.31
CA LYS A 83 23.22 0.99 29.94
C LYS A 83 23.88 -0.17 29.16
N ASP A 84 23.33 -0.56 27.99
CA ASP A 84 23.93 -1.61 27.15
C ASP A 84 25.21 -1.10 26.49
N VAL A 85 26.34 -1.69 26.88
CA VAL A 85 27.67 -1.35 26.36
C VAL A 85 27.76 -1.54 24.85
N ARG A 86 26.99 -2.44 24.23
CA ARG A 86 26.97 -2.59 22.77
C ARG A 86 26.40 -1.36 22.08
N VAL A 87 25.36 -0.76 22.65
CA VAL A 87 24.78 0.49 22.10
C VAL A 87 25.77 1.63 22.27
N TRP A 88 26.41 1.74 23.44
CA TRP A 88 27.48 2.72 23.67
C TRP A 88 28.63 2.55 22.67
N LYS A 89 29.10 1.32 22.42
CA LYS A 89 30.17 1.06 21.45
C LYS A 89 29.79 1.49 20.03
N ILE A 90 28.59 1.13 19.56
CA ILE A 90 28.13 1.49 18.21
C ILE A 90 28.03 3.02 18.07
N PHE A 91 27.46 3.68 19.07
CA PHE A 91 27.30 5.13 19.07
C PHE A 91 28.66 5.84 19.09
N LEU A 92 29.58 5.43 19.97
CA LEU A 92 30.92 6.02 20.09
C LEU A 92 31.83 5.73 18.87
N ILE A 93 31.60 4.65 18.12
CA ILE A 93 32.28 4.42 16.83
C ILE A 93 31.88 5.49 15.82
N GLY A 94 30.58 5.81 15.72
CA GLY A 94 30.10 6.86 14.82
C GLY A 94 30.72 8.22 15.14
N LEU A 95 30.83 8.53 16.44
CA LEU A 95 31.44 9.78 16.89
C LEU A 95 32.95 9.82 16.70
N LEU A 96 33.65 8.69 16.89
CA LEU A 96 35.09 8.62 16.61
C LEU A 96 35.41 8.90 15.14
N ILE A 97 34.54 8.46 14.21
CA ILE A 97 34.68 8.80 12.79
C ILE A 97 34.50 10.31 12.57
N ALA A 98 33.53 10.93 13.25
CA ALA A 98 33.31 12.37 13.19
C ALA A 98 34.49 13.15 13.77
N ASP A 99 35.12 12.68 14.85
CA ASP A 99 36.32 13.29 15.45
C ASP A 99 37.46 13.37 14.43
N PHE A 100 37.74 12.26 13.71
CA PHE A 100 38.75 12.26 12.66
C PHE A 100 38.38 13.16 11.47
N GLY A 101 37.10 13.22 11.10
CA GLY A 101 36.60 14.14 10.08
C GLY A 101 36.77 15.60 10.48
N HIS A 102 36.49 15.95 11.74
CA HIS A 102 36.67 17.29 12.29
C HIS A 102 38.15 17.70 12.26
N LEU A 103 39.04 16.84 12.80
CA LEU A 103 40.48 17.07 12.71
C LEU A 103 40.91 17.26 11.25
N ALA A 104 40.55 16.36 10.33
CA ALA A 104 40.88 16.53 8.91
C ALA A 104 40.41 17.88 8.33
N SER A 105 39.26 18.41 8.77
CA SER A 105 38.76 19.72 8.32
C SER A 105 39.55 20.92 8.87
N VAL A 106 40.03 20.84 10.12
CA VAL A 106 40.79 21.91 10.78
C VAL A 106 42.22 22.00 10.22
N PHE A 107 42.74 20.91 9.65
CA PHE A 107 44.07 20.89 9.01
C PHE A 107 44.22 21.94 7.90
N ALA A 108 43.15 22.24 7.17
CA ALA A 108 43.16 23.24 6.10
C ALA A 108 43.45 24.66 6.60
N VAL A 109 43.24 24.93 7.89
CA VAL A 109 43.39 26.27 8.49
C VAL A 109 44.61 26.34 9.42
N GLU A 110 44.84 25.32 10.25
CA GLU A 110 45.88 25.33 11.31
C GLU A 110 47.23 24.74 10.84
N GLY A 111 47.25 24.06 9.69
CA GLY A 111 48.45 23.40 9.15
C GLY A 111 49.02 22.32 10.08
N TRP A 112 50.21 21.80 9.76
CA TRP A 112 50.83 20.74 10.60
C TRP A 112 51.28 21.26 11.97
N GLU A 113 51.73 22.51 12.04
CA GLU A 113 52.26 23.10 13.27
C GLU A 113 51.18 23.30 14.33
N GLY A 114 49.96 23.67 13.94
CA GLY A 114 48.83 23.83 14.85
C GLY A 114 48.40 22.55 15.57
N TYR A 115 48.80 21.36 15.11
CA TYR A 115 48.39 20.10 15.75
C TYR A 115 49.20 19.72 16.97
N TRP A 116 50.43 20.24 17.09
CA TRP A 116 51.38 19.84 18.14
C TRP A 116 52.00 21.01 18.90
N LYS A 117 51.97 22.25 18.38
CA LYS A 117 52.42 23.44 19.11
C LYS A 117 51.38 23.91 20.13
N ILE A 118 51.10 23.08 21.12
CA ILE A 118 50.04 23.30 22.12
C ILE A 118 50.24 24.62 22.90
N TRP A 119 51.49 25.08 23.04
CA TRP A 119 51.82 26.37 23.68
C TRP A 119 51.40 27.60 22.87
N GLU A 120 51.00 27.45 21.61
CA GLU A 120 50.48 28.51 20.75
C GLU A 120 48.95 28.47 20.59
N TRP A 121 48.26 27.51 21.23
CA TRP A 121 46.81 27.35 21.10
C TRP A 121 46.02 28.47 21.77
N ASN A 122 45.12 29.10 21.00
CA ASN A 122 44.12 30.03 21.52
C ASN A 122 42.87 29.25 22.03
N SER A 123 41.87 29.96 22.56
CA SER A 123 40.66 29.34 23.12
C SER A 123 39.89 28.46 22.14
N MET A 124 39.95 28.77 20.84
CA MET A 124 39.29 27.99 19.80
C MET A 124 40.14 26.81 19.34
N SER A 125 41.47 26.93 19.28
CA SER A 125 42.34 25.78 19.05
C SER A 125 42.20 24.75 20.19
N TRP A 126 42.03 25.20 21.44
CA TRP A 126 41.68 24.32 22.56
C TRP A 126 40.31 23.62 22.39
N GLY A 127 39.33 24.30 21.79
CA GLY A 127 38.02 23.72 21.49
C GLY A 127 38.05 22.73 20.31
N ASN A 128 38.65 23.11 19.19
CA ASN A 128 38.64 22.35 17.94
C ASN A 128 39.68 21.22 17.90
N LEU A 129 40.81 21.36 18.59
CA LEU A 129 41.87 20.35 18.63
C LEU A 129 41.94 19.69 20.00
N GLY A 130 42.09 20.47 21.08
CA GLY A 130 42.25 19.93 22.43
C GLY A 130 41.07 19.08 22.90
N PHE A 131 39.86 19.59 22.74
CA PHE A 131 38.64 18.88 23.17
C PHE A 131 38.35 17.66 22.30
N VAL A 132 38.59 17.76 20.99
CA VAL A 132 38.41 16.65 20.04
C VAL A 132 39.46 15.55 20.27
N TYR A 133 40.71 15.90 20.60
CA TYR A 133 41.71 14.92 21.05
C TYR A 133 41.29 14.21 22.34
N ALA A 134 40.73 14.95 23.31
CA ALA A 134 40.21 14.34 24.53
C ALA A 134 39.03 13.39 24.22
N GLY A 135 38.08 13.81 23.39
CA GLY A 135 36.94 13.00 22.95
C GLY A 135 37.37 11.73 22.22
N ALA A 136 38.21 11.85 21.19
CA ALA A 136 38.74 10.73 20.44
C ALA A 136 39.51 9.75 21.34
N THR A 137 40.33 10.27 22.27
CA THR A 137 41.08 9.44 23.22
C THR A 137 40.15 8.68 24.16
N MET A 138 39.13 9.33 24.73
CA MET A 138 38.14 8.70 25.59
C MET A 138 37.34 7.62 24.85
N ARG A 139 37.00 7.86 23.58
CA ARG A 139 36.31 6.88 22.72
C ARG A 139 37.19 5.69 22.41
N ILE A 140 38.45 5.90 22.02
CA ILE A 140 39.41 4.83 21.77
C ILE A 140 39.60 3.99 23.04
N ALA A 141 39.77 4.63 24.20
CA ALA A 141 39.93 3.94 25.48
C ALA A 141 38.70 3.08 25.84
N PHE A 142 37.49 3.62 25.65
CA PHE A 142 36.24 2.90 25.89
C PHE A 142 36.08 1.71 24.93
N LEU A 143 36.35 1.91 23.64
CA LEU A 143 36.24 0.88 22.60
C LEU A 143 37.27 -0.24 22.79
N ALA A 144 38.48 0.11 23.25
CA ALA A 144 39.53 -0.83 23.65
C ALA A 144 39.24 -1.58 24.96
N GLY A 145 38.17 -1.19 25.68
CA GLY A 145 37.76 -1.85 26.92
C GLY A 145 38.55 -1.43 28.17
N LEU A 146 39.30 -0.31 28.11
CA LEU A 146 40.05 0.18 29.26
C LEU A 146 39.09 0.61 30.38
N GLY A 147 39.25 0.03 31.57
CA GLY A 147 38.37 0.31 32.72
C GLY A 147 37.00 -0.38 32.69
N LEU A 148 36.60 -1.00 31.57
CA LEU A 148 35.39 -1.83 31.48
C LEU A 148 35.73 -3.23 32.01
N GLY A 149 35.61 -3.43 33.33
CA GLY A 149 36.05 -4.63 34.06
C GLY A 149 35.93 -5.94 33.29
N GLY A 150 37.06 -6.44 32.77
CA GLY A 150 37.18 -7.71 32.05
C GLY A 150 37.49 -8.86 33.02
N GLY A 151 36.74 -9.96 32.88
CA GLY A 151 36.84 -11.15 33.72
C GLY A 151 38.27 -11.68 33.90
N SER A 152 38.57 -12.05 35.14
CA SER A 152 39.80 -12.72 35.57
C SER A 152 40.11 -13.96 34.72
N LYS A 153 41.31 -13.98 34.12
CA LYS A 153 41.97 -15.19 33.63
C LYS A 153 42.20 -16.14 34.82
N ARG A 154 41.37 -17.18 34.92
CA ARG A 154 41.55 -18.23 35.92
C ARG A 154 42.66 -19.19 35.46
N LYS A 155 43.83 -19.09 36.10
CA LYS A 155 44.91 -20.09 36.06
C LYS A 155 44.36 -21.43 36.60
N GLY A 156 44.54 -22.50 35.83
CA GLY A 156 44.26 -23.88 36.24
C GLY A 156 45.40 -24.80 35.81
N SER A 157 46.01 -25.44 36.80
CA SER A 157 47.20 -26.29 36.75
C SER A 157 46.92 -27.69 36.16
N GLY A 158 47.81 -28.15 35.26
CA GLY A 158 48.39 -29.49 35.18
C GLY A 158 47.53 -30.73 34.88
N SER A 159 47.74 -31.35 33.72
CA SER A 159 48.19 -32.76 33.61
C SER A 159 48.67 -33.10 32.19
N LYS A 160 49.76 -33.87 32.13
CA LYS A 160 50.54 -34.24 30.95
C LYS A 160 49.82 -35.26 30.04
N ARG A 161 50.06 -35.18 28.73
CA ARG A 161 50.44 -36.34 27.90
C ARG A 161 51.14 -35.91 26.61
N ASN A 162 52.35 -36.42 26.44
CA ASN A 162 53.15 -36.41 25.21
C ASN A 162 52.45 -37.22 24.11
N ILE A 163 52.74 -36.91 22.83
CA ILE A 163 53.44 -37.80 21.87
C ILE A 163 53.44 -37.19 20.45
N LEU A 164 54.67 -36.92 20.00
CA LEU A 164 55.30 -37.09 18.68
C LEU A 164 54.79 -36.43 17.37
N ALA A 165 55.82 -36.06 16.61
CA ALA A 165 55.87 -35.46 15.29
C ALA A 165 56.02 -36.49 14.16
N THR A 166 55.61 -36.09 12.94
CA THR A 166 56.10 -36.52 11.60
C THR A 166 55.32 -35.65 10.60
N VAL A 167 55.87 -34.67 9.88
CA VAL A 167 56.75 -34.73 8.68
C VAL A 167 56.36 -35.83 7.69
N GLU A 168 55.76 -35.43 6.56
CA GLU A 168 56.19 -35.81 5.20
C GLU A 168 55.40 -35.02 4.13
N THR A 169 56.14 -34.41 3.20
CA THR A 169 55.70 -33.97 1.86
C THR A 169 55.90 -35.16 0.88
N PRO A 170 55.84 -35.07 -0.48
CA PRO A 170 55.46 -34.02 -1.44
C PRO A 170 54.62 -34.55 -2.66
N TYR A 171 54.54 -33.73 -3.73
CA TYR A 171 54.27 -33.97 -5.18
C TYR A 171 53.14 -33.05 -5.69
N VAL A 172 53.37 -31.96 -6.44
CA VAL A 172 54.10 -31.66 -7.71
C VAL A 172 53.48 -32.29 -8.95
N GLY A 173 52.91 -31.42 -9.80
CA GLY A 173 52.64 -31.71 -11.21
C GLY A 173 52.02 -30.56 -12.01
N ARG A 174 52.87 -29.61 -12.46
CA ARG A 174 52.99 -29.08 -13.85
C ARG A 174 51.73 -28.50 -14.52
N ALA A 175 51.59 -27.21 -14.85
CA ALA A 175 52.41 -26.24 -15.61
C ALA A 175 52.50 -26.44 -17.14
N SER A 176 51.87 -25.54 -17.90
CA SER A 176 52.42 -24.74 -19.04
C SER A 176 51.33 -23.72 -19.43
N ARG A 177 51.51 -22.39 -19.46
CA ARG A 177 52.47 -21.41 -20.06
C ARG A 177 52.18 -21.01 -21.52
N HIS A 178 52.20 -19.68 -21.68
CA HIS A 178 52.33 -18.81 -22.87
C HIS A 178 51.04 -18.04 -23.26
N ALA A 179 51.05 -16.74 -23.56
CA ALA A 179 52.09 -15.69 -23.56
C ALA A 179 51.43 -14.29 -23.55
N GLN A 180 52.28 -13.26 -23.38
CA GLN A 180 52.06 -11.79 -23.34
C GLN A 180 51.25 -11.25 -24.54
N SER A 181 50.62 -10.06 -24.57
CA SER A 181 51.10 -8.69 -24.26
C SER A 181 49.92 -7.70 -24.09
N ALA A 182 49.89 -6.87 -23.03
CA ALA A 182 50.16 -5.42 -23.02
C ALA A 182 49.29 -4.50 -23.93
N GLY A 183 48.51 -3.60 -23.31
CA GLY A 183 47.82 -2.47 -23.94
C GLY A 183 46.95 -1.69 -22.95
N HIS A 184 47.19 -0.38 -22.81
CA HIS A 184 46.75 0.52 -21.74
C HIS A 184 45.24 0.89 -21.74
N ALA A 185 44.67 1.11 -20.52
CA ALA A 185 44.04 2.38 -20.08
C ALA A 185 42.81 2.18 -19.14
N HIS A 186 42.90 2.84 -17.97
CA HIS A 186 41.86 3.24 -17.01
C HIS A 186 40.87 2.21 -16.40
N ARG A 187 41.21 1.77 -15.19
CA ARG A 187 40.30 1.27 -14.13
C ARG A 187 40.06 2.40 -13.12
N PHE A 188 38.83 2.55 -12.64
CA PHE A 188 38.47 2.53 -11.21
C PHE A 188 36.94 2.43 -11.07
N GLY A 189 36.45 1.51 -10.23
CA GLY A 189 35.04 1.44 -9.83
C GLY A 189 34.29 0.12 -10.09
N ARG A 190 34.79 -1.03 -9.61
CA ARG A 190 33.96 -2.23 -9.37
C ARG A 190 33.79 -2.39 -7.86
N TYR A 191 32.58 -2.19 -7.35
CA TYR A 191 32.18 -2.66 -6.02
C TYR A 191 31.71 -4.11 -6.10
N LEU A 192 32.18 -4.89 -5.13
CA LEU A 192 31.96 -6.32 -4.95
C LEU A 192 30.51 -6.64 -4.60
N TYR A 193 29.98 -7.62 -5.32
CA TYR A 193 28.86 -8.46 -4.90
C TYR A 193 29.32 -9.36 -3.73
N VAL A 194 28.50 -9.46 -2.69
CA VAL A 194 28.54 -10.56 -1.73
C VAL A 194 27.16 -11.21 -1.71
N THR A 195 27.13 -12.49 -2.07
CA THR A 195 25.98 -13.39 -2.05
C THR A 195 25.54 -13.72 -0.62
N PRO A 196 24.25 -13.97 -0.35
CA PRO A 196 23.79 -14.42 0.96
C PRO A 196 24.17 -15.89 1.19
N LEU A 197 24.82 -16.15 2.33
CA LEU A 197 25.08 -17.49 2.85
C LEU A 197 23.82 -18.02 3.53
N GLU A 198 23.32 -19.18 3.10
CA GLU A 198 22.32 -19.97 3.81
C GLU A 198 22.90 -20.47 5.14
N ILE A 199 22.24 -20.16 6.26
CA ILE A 199 22.52 -20.80 7.56
C ILE A 199 21.37 -21.73 7.90
N THR A 200 21.64 -23.02 7.72
CA THR A 200 20.86 -24.15 8.21
C THR A 200 20.89 -24.19 9.75
N LEU A 201 19.76 -23.93 10.40
CA LEU A 201 19.62 -24.14 11.85
C LEU A 201 19.21 -25.59 12.14
N ALA A 202 20.19 -26.39 12.55
CA ALA A 202 19.97 -27.67 13.22
C ALA A 202 19.38 -27.42 14.62
N ARG A 203 18.16 -27.90 14.87
CA ARG A 203 17.56 -27.99 16.20
C ARG A 203 18.08 -29.24 16.91
N GLN A 204 18.90 -29.08 17.93
CA GLN A 204 19.11 -30.11 18.96
C GLN A 204 18.20 -29.81 20.15
N ALA A 205 17.40 -30.82 20.51
CA ALA A 205 16.55 -30.85 21.68
C ALA A 205 17.37 -30.93 22.97
N ASN A 206 16.91 -30.27 24.02
CA ASN A 206 17.14 -30.75 25.38
C ASN A 206 15.88 -30.48 26.23
N THR A 207 15.35 -31.59 26.74
CA THR A 207 14.14 -31.76 27.55
C THR A 207 14.37 -31.39 29.01
N GLY A 208 13.33 -30.85 29.65
CA GLY A 208 13.25 -30.60 31.09
C GLY A 208 11.80 -30.51 31.59
N ILE A 209 11.13 -31.67 31.58
CA ILE A 209 10.10 -32.20 32.49
C ILE A 209 9.24 -31.21 33.31
N ILE A 210 7.94 -31.12 33.01
CA ILE A 210 6.81 -31.43 33.93
C ILE A 210 5.70 -32.08 33.08
N GLY A 211 5.27 -33.27 33.48
CA GLY A 211 4.43 -34.17 32.69
C GLY A 211 2.93 -33.94 32.79
N LEU A 212 2.22 -34.32 31.72
CA LEU A 212 0.87 -34.87 31.77
C LEU A 212 0.71 -35.79 30.55
N ALA A 213 0.34 -37.03 30.82
CA ALA A 213 0.34 -38.15 29.89
C ALA A 213 -0.65 -37.95 28.73
N SER A 214 -0.20 -38.22 27.51
CA SER A 214 -1.09 -38.58 26.40
C SER A 214 -0.67 -39.96 25.88
N PHE A 215 -1.54 -40.94 26.07
CA PHE A 215 -1.47 -42.23 25.40
C PHE A 215 -1.75 -42.01 23.92
N VAL A 216 -0.79 -42.34 23.07
CA VAL A 216 -0.95 -42.35 21.61
C VAL A 216 -1.53 -43.70 21.22
N ASN A 217 -2.77 -43.71 20.74
CA ASN A 217 -3.28 -44.80 19.91
C ASN A 217 -3.12 -44.37 18.45
N ARG A 218 -2.36 -45.15 17.68
CA ARG A 218 -2.10 -44.90 16.25
C ARG A 218 -3.30 -45.35 15.42
N GLU A 219 -4.16 -44.42 14.99
CA GLU A 219 -4.89 -44.51 13.70
C GLU A 219 -5.25 -43.08 13.21
N ALA A 220 -5.07 -42.84 11.91
CA ALA A 220 -5.42 -41.64 11.14
C ALA A 220 -4.86 -40.27 11.63
N GLY A 221 -3.76 -39.82 11.03
CA GLY A 221 -3.15 -38.52 11.28
C GLY A 221 -3.99 -37.34 10.77
N TYR A 222 -4.83 -36.79 11.65
CA TYR A 222 -5.32 -35.42 11.57
C TYR A 222 -4.53 -34.57 12.58
N TYR A 223 -3.63 -33.70 12.13
CA TYR A 223 -3.08 -32.66 13.00
C TYR A 223 -4.24 -31.73 13.41
N SER A 224 -4.65 -31.80 14.68
CA SER A 224 -5.59 -30.84 15.25
C SER A 224 -4.88 -29.49 15.37
N VAL A 225 -5.03 -28.63 14.37
CA VAL A 225 -4.60 -27.23 14.48
C VAL A 225 -5.47 -26.59 15.56
N LEU A 226 -4.87 -26.19 16.68
CA LEU A 226 -5.55 -25.40 17.70
C LEU A 226 -5.88 -24.03 17.10
N ALA A 227 -7.09 -23.53 17.35
CA ALA A 227 -7.44 -22.17 16.94
C ALA A 227 -6.56 -21.16 17.70
N ASP A 228 -6.07 -20.15 16.99
CA ASP A 228 -5.30 -19.04 17.56
C ASP A 228 -5.81 -17.72 16.98
N TYR A 229 -5.78 -16.67 17.79
CA TYR A 229 -6.02 -15.29 17.40
C TYR A 229 -5.04 -14.83 16.32
N SER A 230 -3.78 -15.29 16.40
CA SER A 230 -2.78 -15.00 15.36
C SER A 230 -3.12 -15.62 13.99
N GLY A 231 -4.02 -16.62 13.97
CA GLY A 231 -4.53 -17.23 12.74
C GLY A 231 -5.50 -16.33 11.97
N ASN A 232 -6.03 -15.28 12.61
CA ASN A 232 -6.86 -14.26 11.96
C ASN A 232 -6.05 -12.99 11.75
N ILE A 233 -5.75 -12.68 10.49
CA ILE A 233 -4.85 -11.59 10.09
C ILE A 233 -5.39 -10.23 10.54
N ASN A 234 -6.71 -10.09 10.76
CA ASN A 234 -7.32 -8.85 11.22
C ASN A 234 -6.92 -8.43 12.65
N TYR A 235 -6.37 -9.33 13.49
CA TYR A 235 -5.77 -8.92 14.77
C TYR A 235 -4.33 -8.43 14.64
N GLY A 236 -3.69 -8.75 13.51
CA GLY A 236 -2.35 -8.28 13.21
C GLY A 236 -2.30 -6.76 13.28
N SER A 237 -1.15 -6.26 13.69
CA SER A 237 -0.86 -4.85 13.47
C SER A 237 -0.96 -4.54 12.00
N PRO A 238 -1.52 -3.37 11.62
CA PRO A 238 -1.31 -2.91 10.28
C PRO A 238 0.18 -2.67 9.98
N SER A 239 1.04 -2.71 11.02
CA SER A 239 2.48 -2.73 10.88
C SER A 239 3.29 -3.74 11.77
N LEU A 240 4.06 -4.65 11.19
CA LEU A 240 5.05 -5.56 11.78
C LEU A 240 6.18 -4.86 12.57
N ARG A 241 6.75 -3.72 12.14
CA ARG A 241 7.75 -2.96 12.94
C ARG A 241 7.15 -2.39 14.21
N HIS A 242 5.88 -2.03 14.14
CA HIS A 242 5.11 -1.53 15.27
C HIS A 242 4.11 -2.59 15.70
N ARG A 243 4.59 -3.72 16.24
CA ARG A 243 3.70 -4.76 16.81
C ARG A 243 2.65 -4.18 17.78
N GLY A 244 2.96 -3.05 18.41
CA GLY A 244 2.05 -2.30 19.28
C GLY A 244 0.90 -1.56 18.60
N LEU A 245 0.82 -1.51 17.26
CA LEU A 245 -0.39 -1.10 16.53
C LEU A 245 -1.25 -2.33 16.17
N GLY A 246 -0.89 -3.54 16.60
CA GLY A 246 -1.83 -4.65 16.58
C GLY A 246 -2.83 -4.49 17.71
N ILE A 247 -3.96 -5.16 17.57
CA ILE A 247 -4.78 -5.40 18.75
C ILE A 247 -3.92 -6.18 19.74
N HIS A 248 -3.80 -5.67 20.96
CA HIS A 248 -2.95 -6.28 21.98
C HIS A 248 -3.50 -7.65 22.40
N LEU A 249 -3.09 -8.70 21.69
CA LEU A 249 -3.59 -10.07 21.86
C LEU A 249 -3.53 -10.59 23.30
N PRO A 250 -2.47 -10.36 24.09
CA PRO A 250 -2.46 -10.78 25.49
C PRO A 250 -3.62 -10.17 26.30
N SER A 251 -4.02 -8.93 26.01
CA SER A 251 -5.19 -8.31 26.65
C SER A 251 -6.49 -8.95 26.20
N VAL A 252 -6.61 -9.27 24.90
CA VAL A 252 -7.78 -9.98 24.34
C VAL A 252 -7.94 -11.36 24.97
N VAL A 253 -6.83 -12.10 25.12
CA VAL A 253 -6.83 -13.44 25.73
C VAL A 253 -7.11 -13.36 27.24
N LYS A 254 -6.50 -12.42 27.97
CA LYS A 254 -6.65 -12.31 29.43
C LYS A 254 -8.08 -12.06 29.88
N ARG A 255 -8.87 -11.32 29.10
CA ARG A 255 -10.27 -10.98 29.42
C ARG A 255 -11.29 -12.05 28.99
N GLN A 256 -10.84 -13.16 28.40
CA GLN A 256 -11.72 -14.25 28.01
C GLN A 256 -12.01 -15.18 29.17
N THR A 257 -13.26 -15.63 29.26
CA THR A 257 -13.70 -16.63 30.21
C THR A 257 -13.85 -17.98 29.49
N ALA A 258 -12.89 -18.89 29.63
CA ALA A 258 -13.09 -20.28 29.20
C ALA A 258 -14.05 -20.98 30.19
N PRO A 259 -15.11 -21.71 29.76
CA PRO A 259 -15.36 -22.29 28.44
C PRO A 259 -16.72 -21.91 27.81
N ALA A 260 -17.24 -20.70 28.03
CA ALA A 260 -18.46 -20.27 27.33
C ALA A 260 -18.08 -19.80 25.91
N SER A 261 -17.88 -20.73 24.97
CA SER A 261 -17.94 -20.37 23.55
C SER A 261 -19.29 -19.73 23.28
N ALA A 262 -19.34 -18.66 22.49
CA ALA A 262 -20.61 -18.06 22.07
C ALA A 262 -21.57 -19.15 21.59
N ASN A 263 -22.83 -19.10 22.04
CA ASN A 263 -23.82 -20.11 21.71
C ASN A 263 -23.91 -20.24 20.19
N ALA A 264 -23.47 -21.39 19.64
CA ALA A 264 -23.33 -21.56 18.21
C ALA A 264 -24.66 -21.37 17.46
N SER A 265 -25.80 -21.69 18.10
CA SER A 265 -27.12 -21.51 17.51
C SER A 265 -27.52 -20.03 17.33
N ALA A 266 -26.83 -19.10 18.00
CA ALA A 266 -27.06 -17.66 17.87
C ALA A 266 -26.15 -17.01 16.80
N LEU A 267 -25.15 -17.74 16.27
CA LEU A 267 -24.17 -17.21 15.33
C LEU A 267 -24.59 -17.43 13.89
N ASN A 268 -24.40 -16.41 13.05
CA ASN A 268 -24.69 -16.49 11.61
C ASN A 268 -23.59 -15.83 10.76
N PHE A 269 -23.38 -16.35 9.55
CA PHE A 269 -22.51 -15.75 8.53
C PHE A 269 -23.25 -14.60 7.83
N THR A 270 -23.34 -13.47 8.52
CA THR A 270 -24.27 -12.36 8.23
C THR A 270 -24.00 -11.61 6.93
N HIS A 271 -22.75 -11.60 6.45
CA HIS A 271 -22.31 -10.77 5.30
C HIS A 271 -21.60 -11.61 4.23
N GLY A 272 -21.99 -12.88 4.13
CA GLY A 272 -21.45 -13.84 3.16
C GLY A 272 -19.96 -14.12 3.36
N ILE A 273 -19.30 -14.39 2.24
CA ILE A 273 -17.89 -14.79 2.17
C ILE A 273 -17.22 -14.04 1.02
N ALA A 274 -15.90 -13.95 1.06
CA ALA A 274 -15.12 -13.39 -0.03
C ALA A 274 -13.76 -14.07 -0.14
N SER A 275 -13.13 -13.95 -1.31
CA SER A 275 -11.73 -14.28 -1.50
C SER A 275 -11.03 -13.17 -2.27
N GLY A 276 -9.72 -13.03 -2.12
CA GLY A 276 -9.00 -11.94 -2.74
C GLY A 276 -7.50 -12.01 -2.59
N ASP A 277 -6.83 -11.07 -3.26
CA ASP A 277 -5.39 -11.04 -3.49
C ASP A 277 -4.86 -12.45 -3.81
N PRO A 278 -5.10 -12.99 -5.00
CA PRO A 278 -4.59 -14.30 -5.33
C PRO A 278 -3.06 -14.25 -5.55
N TYR A 279 -2.33 -15.11 -4.86
CA TYR A 279 -0.93 -15.46 -5.16
C TYR A 279 -0.87 -16.86 -5.76
N SER A 280 0.32 -17.25 -6.23
CA SER A 280 0.48 -18.53 -6.93
C SER A 280 0.29 -19.75 -6.05
N ASP A 281 0.43 -19.59 -4.75
CA ASP A 281 0.36 -20.66 -3.77
C ASP A 281 -0.57 -20.32 -2.58
N SER A 282 -1.19 -19.15 -2.60
CA SER A 282 -2.10 -18.73 -1.54
C SER A 282 -3.20 -17.78 -2.00
N VAL A 283 -4.27 -17.69 -1.21
CA VAL A 283 -5.35 -16.72 -1.39
C VAL A 283 -5.89 -16.27 -0.03
N ILE A 284 -6.34 -15.03 0.07
CA ILE A 284 -7.06 -14.55 1.25
C ILE A 284 -8.50 -15.04 1.19
N LEU A 285 -8.97 -15.60 2.29
CA LEU A 285 -10.38 -15.94 2.52
C LEU A 285 -10.93 -15.04 3.62
N TRP A 286 -12.14 -14.54 3.42
CA TRP A 286 -12.79 -13.60 4.32
C TRP A 286 -14.25 -14.00 4.61
N THR A 287 -14.71 -13.74 5.82
CA THR A 287 -16.13 -13.77 6.19
C THR A 287 -16.38 -12.95 7.46
N ARG A 288 -17.65 -12.78 7.86
CA ARG A 288 -18.05 -12.26 9.17
C ARG A 288 -19.06 -13.20 9.81
N VAL A 289 -18.77 -13.66 11.04
CA VAL A 289 -19.68 -14.51 11.82
C VAL A 289 -20.00 -13.86 13.15
N ALA A 290 -21.24 -13.44 13.31
CA ALA A 290 -21.64 -12.62 14.45
C ALA A 290 -22.96 -13.12 15.05
N PRO A 291 -23.19 -12.86 16.35
CA PRO A 291 -24.48 -13.11 16.99
C PRO A 291 -25.56 -12.10 16.56
N THR A 292 -25.18 -11.04 15.85
CA THR A 292 -26.06 -9.94 15.45
C THR A 292 -25.67 -9.40 14.07
N THR A 293 -26.64 -8.78 13.38
CA THR A 293 -26.42 -8.05 12.13
C THR A 293 -25.95 -6.61 12.35
N ASP A 294 -25.95 -6.11 13.60
CA ASP A 294 -25.38 -4.82 13.97
C ASP A 294 -23.85 -4.91 14.07
N ASN A 295 -23.17 -3.77 13.94
CA ASN A 295 -21.71 -3.66 13.98
C ASN A 295 -21.22 -3.27 15.37
N ASP A 296 -19.95 -3.52 15.66
CA ASP A 296 -19.31 -3.08 16.91
C ASP A 296 -19.30 -1.55 17.01
N ARG A 297 -19.96 -1.00 18.04
CA ARG A 297 -20.19 0.43 18.29
C ARG A 297 -18.96 1.22 18.76
N SER A 298 -17.75 0.66 18.70
CA SER A 298 -16.55 1.36 19.14
C SER A 298 -16.29 2.62 18.30
N ASN A 299 -16.40 3.77 18.96
CA ASN A 299 -16.01 5.09 18.45
C ASN A 299 -14.73 5.61 19.09
N VAL A 300 -13.98 4.75 19.80
CA VAL A 300 -12.76 5.18 20.53
C VAL A 300 -11.72 5.64 19.53
N THR A 301 -11.61 6.95 19.40
CA THR A 301 -10.55 7.64 18.69
C THR A 301 -9.29 7.65 19.53
N VAL A 302 -8.16 7.43 18.87
CA VAL A 302 -6.82 7.48 19.43
C VAL A 302 -6.54 8.92 19.87
N SER A 303 -6.01 9.11 21.07
CA SER A 303 -5.44 10.40 21.46
C SER A 303 -4.02 10.20 21.98
N GLY A 304 -3.09 11.00 21.45
CA GLY A 304 -1.68 11.03 21.86
C GLY A 304 -0.77 9.97 21.24
N THR A 305 0.51 10.04 21.59
CA THR A 305 1.63 9.20 21.10
C THR A 305 1.77 7.85 21.82
N VAL A 306 0.66 7.22 22.25
CA VAL A 306 0.63 5.94 23.00
C VAL A 306 -0.10 4.84 22.20
N PRO A 307 0.16 3.54 22.47
CA PRO A 307 -0.11 2.42 21.56
C PRO A 307 -1.52 2.41 20.98
N LEU A 308 -1.61 2.36 19.64
CA LEU A 308 -2.87 2.23 18.96
C LEU A 308 -3.60 0.96 19.44
N TYR A 309 -4.93 1.08 19.60
CA TYR A 309 -5.90 0.00 19.84
C TYR A 309 -6.00 -0.54 21.27
N ASN A 310 -6.47 0.33 22.19
CA ASN A 310 -6.92 -0.09 23.50
C ASN A 310 -8.45 -0.29 23.55
N HIS A 311 -8.90 -1.56 23.65
CA HIS A 311 -10.31 -1.95 23.87
C HIS A 311 -10.69 -2.02 25.37
N LEU A 312 -9.89 -1.47 26.29
CA LEU A 312 -10.05 -1.61 27.75
C LEU A 312 -10.81 -0.47 28.43
N THR A 313 -11.33 0.53 27.71
CA THR A 313 -12.14 1.59 28.33
C THR A 313 -13.63 1.20 28.30
N GLU A 314 -14.18 0.95 29.49
CA GLU A 314 -15.50 0.34 29.71
C GLU A 314 -16.70 1.24 29.35
N GLU A 315 -16.49 2.50 29.00
CA GLU A 315 -17.59 3.47 28.86
C GLU A 315 -18.46 3.23 27.61
N TYR A 316 -17.99 2.49 26.60
CA TYR A 316 -18.66 2.46 25.29
C TYR A 316 -18.94 1.08 24.68
N VAL A 317 -18.16 0.03 24.98
CA VAL A 317 -18.45 -1.37 24.61
C VAL A 317 -17.91 -2.32 25.67
N ARG A 318 -18.76 -3.25 26.13
CA ARG A 318 -18.31 -4.43 26.86
C ARG A 318 -17.67 -5.38 25.85
N ALA A 319 -16.34 -5.38 25.75
CA ALA A 319 -15.61 -6.31 24.91
C ALA A 319 -16.11 -7.75 25.16
N SER A 320 -16.43 -8.50 24.10
CA SER A 320 -16.90 -9.87 24.27
C SER A 320 -15.85 -10.67 25.03
N THR A 321 -16.26 -11.30 26.13
CA THR A 321 -15.42 -12.25 26.89
C THR A 321 -15.42 -13.64 26.24
N GLN A 322 -16.18 -13.82 25.15
CA GLN A 322 -16.37 -15.10 24.48
C GLN A 322 -15.76 -15.06 23.06
N PRO A 323 -14.67 -15.81 22.81
CA PRO A 323 -14.14 -15.99 21.46
C PRO A 323 -15.13 -16.75 20.58
N ILE A 324 -15.18 -16.43 19.29
CA ILE A 324 -15.82 -17.27 18.27
C ILE A 324 -14.71 -18.01 17.51
N CYS A 325 -14.69 -19.34 17.62
CA CYS A 325 -13.81 -20.18 16.82
C CYS A 325 -14.46 -20.47 15.48
N VAL A 326 -13.70 -20.25 14.40
CA VAL A 326 -14.12 -20.55 13.03
C VAL A 326 -13.08 -21.43 12.37
N SER A 327 -13.51 -22.57 11.85
CA SER A 327 -12.71 -23.40 10.95
C SER A 327 -12.99 -23.05 9.50
N TYR A 328 -12.00 -23.17 8.63
CA TYR A 328 -12.16 -23.09 7.19
C TYR A 328 -11.57 -24.32 6.51
N VAL A 329 -12.12 -24.66 5.35
CA VAL A 329 -11.58 -25.68 4.45
C VAL A 329 -11.49 -25.13 3.04
N VAL A 330 -10.50 -25.61 2.29
CA VAL A 330 -10.29 -25.34 0.86
C VAL A 330 -10.12 -26.68 0.16
N ALA A 331 -10.87 -26.92 -0.91
CA ALA A 331 -10.92 -28.18 -1.62
C ALA A 331 -10.86 -28.01 -3.14
N ARG A 332 -10.50 -29.09 -3.85
CA ARG A 332 -10.46 -29.14 -5.33
C ARG A 332 -11.82 -29.44 -5.97
N ASP A 333 -12.87 -29.58 -5.18
CA ASP A 333 -14.22 -29.88 -5.64
C ASP A 333 -15.23 -29.16 -4.78
N GLU A 334 -16.38 -28.87 -5.39
CA GLU A 334 -17.48 -28.14 -4.78
C GLU A 334 -18.11 -28.87 -3.59
N ASP A 335 -18.07 -30.20 -3.59
CA ASP A 335 -18.56 -31.02 -2.48
C ASP A 335 -17.62 -31.02 -1.26
N LEU A 336 -16.46 -30.38 -1.37
CA LEU A 336 -15.44 -30.29 -0.32
C LEU A 336 -14.88 -31.65 0.12
N LYS A 337 -14.85 -32.64 -0.77
CA LYS A 337 -14.32 -33.99 -0.49
C LYS A 337 -12.80 -34.06 -0.56
N ARG A 338 -12.16 -33.32 -1.48
CA ARG A 338 -10.70 -33.30 -1.66
C ARG A 338 -10.10 -32.04 -1.06
N VAL A 339 -10.05 -31.99 0.28
CA VAL A 339 -9.46 -30.87 1.04
C VAL A 339 -7.95 -30.80 0.79
N VAL A 340 -7.46 -29.61 0.47
CA VAL A 340 -6.04 -29.31 0.22
C VAL A 340 -5.44 -28.33 1.22
N SER A 341 -6.27 -27.54 1.88
CA SER A 341 -5.86 -26.61 2.93
C SER A 341 -7.01 -26.41 3.90
N GLN A 342 -6.71 -26.31 5.18
CA GLN A 342 -7.70 -26.11 6.25
C GLN A 342 -7.03 -25.45 7.45
N GLY A 343 -7.83 -24.78 8.27
CA GLY A 343 -7.33 -24.15 9.47
C GLY A 343 -8.43 -23.68 10.40
N ARG A 344 -8.03 -23.06 11.51
CA ARG A 344 -8.94 -22.47 12.49
C ARG A 344 -8.42 -21.09 12.89
N ALA A 345 -9.34 -20.19 13.17
CA ALA A 345 -9.07 -18.82 13.55
C ALA A 345 -10.09 -18.37 14.60
N TYR A 346 -9.67 -17.53 15.54
CA TYR A 346 -10.60 -16.85 16.45
C TYR A 346 -11.06 -15.51 15.87
N THR A 347 -12.27 -15.09 16.25
CA THR A 347 -12.78 -13.74 16.03
C THR A 347 -13.57 -13.25 17.25
N SER A 348 -13.77 -11.95 17.36
CA SER A 348 -14.42 -11.23 18.46
C SER A 348 -14.86 -9.83 18.01
N SER A 349 -15.50 -9.11 18.92
CA SER A 349 -15.96 -7.73 18.68
C SER A 349 -14.83 -6.76 18.35
N ASP A 350 -13.59 -7.00 18.77
CA ASP A 350 -12.44 -6.11 18.51
C ASP A 350 -12.22 -5.84 17.02
N ILE A 351 -12.50 -6.83 16.18
CA ILE A 351 -12.37 -6.77 14.71
C ILE A 351 -13.73 -6.91 14.02
N ASP A 352 -14.80 -6.54 14.72
CA ASP A 352 -16.18 -6.62 14.23
C ASP A 352 -16.59 -8.02 13.75
N TYR A 353 -16.08 -9.04 14.45
CA TYR A 353 -16.34 -10.45 14.19
C TYR A 353 -15.96 -10.95 12.79
N THR A 354 -15.07 -10.21 12.11
CA THR A 354 -14.53 -10.60 10.81
C THR A 354 -13.49 -11.72 10.97
N VAL A 355 -13.39 -12.59 9.97
CA VAL A 355 -12.39 -13.64 9.87
C VAL A 355 -11.66 -13.42 8.57
N LYS A 356 -10.35 -13.19 8.64
CA LYS A 356 -9.47 -13.11 7.48
C LYS A 356 -8.30 -14.06 7.66
N VAL A 357 -8.18 -15.02 6.75
CA VAL A 357 -7.13 -16.05 6.79
C VAL A 357 -6.45 -16.14 5.43
N GLU A 358 -5.17 -16.51 5.43
CA GLU A 358 -4.45 -16.84 4.20
C GLU A 358 -4.38 -18.36 4.04
N ALA A 359 -5.09 -18.90 3.05
CA ALA A 359 -5.02 -20.31 2.70
C ALA A 359 -3.77 -20.54 1.85
N LYS A 360 -2.78 -21.26 2.39
CA LYS A 360 -1.47 -21.52 1.75
C LYS A 360 -1.37 -22.96 1.20
N GLY A 361 -0.29 -23.23 0.47
CA GLY A 361 0.04 -24.56 -0.06
C GLY A 361 -0.79 -24.96 -1.28
N LEU A 362 -1.37 -23.97 -1.97
CA LEU A 362 -2.22 -24.18 -3.13
C LEU A 362 -1.36 -24.32 -4.39
N LYS A 363 -1.90 -25.00 -5.41
CA LYS A 363 -1.31 -25.00 -6.75
C LYS A 363 -1.63 -23.70 -7.49
N ALA A 364 -0.70 -23.24 -8.32
CA ALA A 364 -0.86 -22.05 -9.16
C ALA A 364 -1.96 -22.23 -10.20
N PHE A 365 -2.56 -21.10 -10.58
CA PHE A 365 -3.60 -20.97 -11.59
C PHE A 365 -4.71 -22.04 -11.52
N THR A 366 -5.14 -22.36 -10.30
CA THR A 366 -6.07 -23.46 -10.01
C THR A 366 -7.31 -22.93 -9.30
N GLN A 367 -8.48 -23.37 -9.75
CA GLN A 367 -9.75 -23.09 -9.09
C GLN A 367 -9.94 -23.99 -7.86
N TYR A 368 -10.43 -23.40 -6.78
CA TYR A 368 -10.76 -24.07 -5.52
C TYR A 368 -12.14 -23.67 -5.01
N TRP A 369 -12.69 -24.50 -4.13
CA TRP A 369 -13.88 -24.21 -3.36
C TRP A 369 -13.52 -24.11 -1.89
N TYR A 370 -14.19 -23.24 -1.15
CA TYR A 370 -13.93 -23.04 0.28
C TYR A 370 -15.22 -22.81 1.06
N GLN A 371 -15.17 -23.10 2.36
CA GLN A 371 -16.29 -22.88 3.27
C GLN A 371 -15.78 -22.67 4.70
N PHE A 372 -16.47 -21.82 5.44
CA PHE A 372 -16.26 -21.60 6.87
C PHE A 372 -17.30 -22.36 7.70
N ARG A 373 -16.93 -22.71 8.92
CA ARG A 373 -17.80 -23.36 9.90
C ARG A 373 -17.48 -22.87 11.30
N VAL A 374 -18.50 -22.60 12.10
CA VAL A 374 -18.33 -22.36 13.54
C VAL A 374 -17.84 -23.66 14.19
N CYS A 375 -16.71 -23.60 14.89
CA CYS A 375 -16.10 -24.79 15.45
C CYS A 375 -17.05 -25.56 16.38
N GLY A 376 -17.11 -26.88 16.25
CA GLY A 376 -17.94 -27.72 17.10
C GLY A 376 -19.45 -27.61 16.85
N SER A 377 -19.87 -26.95 15.75
CA SER A 377 -21.29 -26.82 15.38
C SER A 377 -21.55 -27.17 13.91
N GLN A 378 -22.84 -27.20 13.54
CA GLN A 378 -23.30 -27.38 12.16
C GLN A 378 -23.52 -26.06 11.41
N VAL A 379 -23.23 -24.92 12.05
CA VAL A 379 -23.39 -23.60 11.42
C VAL A 379 -22.25 -23.38 10.44
N VAL A 380 -22.59 -23.35 9.15
CA VAL A 380 -21.66 -23.19 8.03
C VAL A 380 -21.98 -21.94 7.22
N SER A 381 -20.96 -21.36 6.59
CA SER A 381 -21.13 -20.28 5.63
C SER A 381 -21.69 -20.83 4.31
N PRO A 382 -22.12 -19.96 3.37
CA PRO A 382 -22.19 -20.34 1.97
C PRO A 382 -20.86 -20.96 1.49
N LYS A 383 -20.91 -21.76 0.42
CA LYS A 383 -19.69 -22.22 -0.27
C LYS A 383 -19.21 -21.13 -1.20
N GLY A 384 -17.90 -20.91 -1.25
CA GLY A 384 -17.26 -19.99 -2.16
C GLY A 384 -16.37 -20.70 -3.14
N ARG A 385 -16.02 -19.98 -4.21
CA ARG A 385 -15.08 -20.38 -5.24
C ARG A 385 -14.01 -19.31 -5.36
N THR A 386 -12.79 -19.73 -5.64
CA THR A 386 -11.64 -18.83 -5.78
C THR A 386 -10.64 -19.42 -6.79
N LYS A 387 -9.71 -18.61 -7.28
CA LYS A 387 -8.65 -19.05 -8.19
C LYS A 387 -7.31 -18.45 -7.72
N THR A 388 -6.28 -19.27 -7.63
CA THR A 388 -4.91 -18.78 -7.37
C THR A 388 -4.33 -18.09 -8.60
N ALA A 389 -3.34 -17.23 -8.42
CA ALA A 389 -2.60 -16.64 -9.53
C ALA A 389 -1.73 -17.70 -10.22
N PRO A 390 -1.35 -17.54 -11.49
CA PRO A 390 -0.21 -18.26 -12.05
C PRO A 390 1.10 -17.82 -11.36
N ARG A 391 2.17 -18.61 -11.46
CA ARG A 391 3.51 -18.16 -11.05
C ARG A 391 4.02 -17.15 -12.07
N ALA A 392 4.93 -16.27 -11.65
CA ALA A 392 5.45 -15.21 -12.51
C ALA A 392 6.04 -15.69 -13.87
N ASN A 393 6.54 -16.93 -13.95
CA ASN A 393 7.16 -17.47 -15.16
C ASN A 393 6.29 -18.51 -15.88
N ASP A 394 5.04 -18.71 -15.46
CA ASP A 394 4.13 -19.63 -16.14
C ASP A 394 3.68 -19.04 -17.49
N ASP A 395 3.56 -19.91 -18.49
CA ASP A 395 2.96 -19.57 -19.78
C ASP A 395 1.43 -19.69 -19.66
N VAL A 396 0.75 -18.54 -19.73
CA VAL A 396 -0.71 -18.43 -19.56
C VAL A 396 -1.31 -18.02 -20.90
N SER A 397 -2.29 -18.78 -21.38
CA SER A 397 -2.96 -18.53 -22.66
C SER A 397 -3.89 -17.33 -22.61
N ASP A 398 -4.61 -17.19 -21.50
CA ASP A 398 -5.65 -16.19 -21.33
C ASP A 398 -5.87 -15.86 -19.85
N ILE A 399 -6.21 -14.61 -19.58
CA ILE A 399 -6.69 -14.13 -18.29
C ILE A 399 -7.90 -13.22 -18.55
N GLY A 400 -9.01 -13.52 -17.89
CA GLY A 400 -10.21 -12.68 -17.87
C GLY A 400 -10.30 -11.83 -16.62
N LEU A 401 -10.57 -10.53 -16.74
CA LEU A 401 -10.79 -9.62 -15.60
C LEU A 401 -12.15 -8.92 -15.74
N ALA A 402 -12.93 -8.85 -14.67
CA ALA A 402 -14.05 -7.89 -14.59
C ALA A 402 -13.61 -6.67 -13.76
N VAL A 403 -13.87 -5.46 -14.26
CA VAL A 403 -13.42 -4.22 -13.63
C VAL A 403 -14.60 -3.36 -13.22
N TYR A 404 -14.56 -2.87 -11.98
CA TYR A 404 -15.61 -2.05 -11.35
C TYR A 404 -15.05 -0.84 -10.62
N SER A 405 -15.90 0.16 -10.43
CA SER A 405 -15.73 1.27 -9.49
C SER A 405 -17.08 1.88 -9.12
N CYS A 406 -17.11 2.76 -8.12
CA CYS A 406 -18.22 3.70 -7.88
C CYS A 406 -19.59 3.01 -7.66
N SER A 407 -19.74 2.42 -6.48
CA SER A 407 -20.90 1.60 -6.11
C SER A 407 -21.86 2.30 -5.16
N ASN A 408 -22.31 3.52 -5.43
CA ASN A 408 -23.20 4.24 -4.51
C ASN A 408 -24.51 3.47 -4.24
N PHE A 409 -24.61 2.83 -3.08
CA PHE A 409 -25.69 1.91 -2.69
C PHE A 409 -27.09 2.53 -2.77
N PRO A 410 -27.30 3.77 -2.28
CA PRO A 410 -28.55 4.53 -2.47
C PRO A 410 -29.05 4.68 -3.90
N ASN A 411 -28.15 4.77 -4.87
CA ASN A 411 -28.50 5.16 -6.24
C ASN A 411 -29.08 4.01 -7.05
N GLY A 412 -28.85 2.75 -6.66
CA GLY A 412 -29.37 1.60 -7.39
C GLY A 412 -28.93 0.24 -6.88
N PHE A 413 -29.50 -0.80 -7.47
CA PHE A 413 -29.08 -2.19 -7.29
C PHE A 413 -27.79 -2.48 -8.02
N PHE A 414 -26.90 -3.31 -7.44
CA PHE A 414 -25.60 -3.60 -8.02
C PHE A 414 -25.65 -4.70 -9.09
N ASN A 415 -26.55 -4.54 -10.06
CA ASN A 415 -26.77 -5.50 -11.15
C ASN A 415 -25.47 -5.82 -11.91
N ALA A 416 -24.55 -4.85 -12.04
CA ALA A 416 -23.24 -5.02 -12.68
C ALA A 416 -22.43 -6.17 -12.07
N TYR A 417 -22.31 -6.25 -10.74
CA TYR A 417 -21.61 -7.35 -10.06
C TYR A 417 -22.26 -8.70 -10.35
N GLY A 418 -23.59 -8.73 -10.32
CA GLY A 418 -24.36 -9.94 -10.56
C GLY A 418 -24.22 -10.44 -12.00
N ASN A 419 -24.20 -9.52 -12.97
CA ASN A 419 -24.16 -9.85 -14.39
C ASN A 419 -22.87 -10.57 -14.77
N SER A 420 -21.70 -10.02 -14.40
CA SER A 420 -20.43 -10.69 -14.63
C SER A 420 -20.33 -12.01 -13.85
N ALA A 421 -20.80 -12.04 -12.60
CA ALA A 421 -20.79 -13.25 -11.79
C ALA A 421 -21.70 -14.36 -12.33
N ARG A 422 -22.79 -14.03 -13.00
CA ARG A 422 -23.68 -14.99 -13.68
C ARG A 422 -23.11 -15.46 -15.01
N LYS A 423 -22.44 -14.58 -15.77
CA LYS A 423 -21.71 -14.94 -17.00
C LYS A 423 -20.54 -15.88 -16.75
N ASP A 424 -19.84 -15.70 -15.63
CA ASP A 424 -18.76 -16.59 -15.18
C ASP A 424 -17.65 -16.79 -16.24
N ASN A 425 -17.26 -15.69 -16.88
CA ASN A 425 -16.33 -15.64 -18.02
C ASN A 425 -15.01 -14.89 -17.69
N VAL A 426 -14.72 -14.68 -16.41
CA VAL A 426 -13.51 -14.01 -15.91
C VAL A 426 -12.86 -14.83 -14.80
N ASP A 427 -11.56 -14.62 -14.58
CA ASP A 427 -10.80 -15.28 -13.53
C ASP A 427 -10.78 -14.49 -12.24
N TYR A 428 -10.65 -13.17 -12.36
CA TYR A 428 -10.48 -12.25 -11.24
C TYR A 428 -11.37 -11.02 -11.38
N VAL A 429 -11.64 -10.38 -10.25
CA VAL A 429 -12.33 -9.09 -10.19
C VAL A 429 -11.33 -8.02 -9.77
N LEU A 430 -11.33 -6.88 -10.48
CA LEU A 430 -10.65 -5.66 -10.08
C LEU A 430 -11.67 -4.64 -9.62
N HIS A 431 -11.42 -4.00 -8.48
CA HIS A 431 -12.21 -2.87 -8.01
C HIS A 431 -11.30 -1.67 -7.80
N LEU A 432 -11.54 -0.59 -8.54
CA LEU A 432 -10.65 0.58 -8.63
C LEU A 432 -10.93 1.67 -7.59
N GLY A 433 -11.98 1.49 -6.79
CA GLY A 433 -12.30 2.34 -5.64
C GLY A 433 -13.75 2.81 -5.65
N ASP A 434 -14.14 3.56 -4.62
CA ASP A 434 -15.53 3.91 -4.31
C ASP A 434 -16.42 2.68 -4.09
N TYR A 435 -15.87 1.71 -3.35
CA TYR A 435 -16.61 0.53 -2.91
C TYR A 435 -17.74 0.92 -1.94
N ILE A 436 -17.50 1.96 -1.14
CA ILE A 436 -18.51 2.64 -0.32
C ILE A 436 -18.54 4.14 -0.63
N TYR A 437 -19.63 4.80 -0.25
CA TYR A 437 -19.72 6.25 -0.09
C TYR A 437 -19.94 6.58 1.38
N GLU A 438 -19.44 7.74 1.83
CA GLU A 438 -19.40 8.24 3.19
C GLU A 438 -20.66 9.04 3.59
N TYR A 439 -21.37 9.58 2.59
CA TYR A 439 -22.45 10.54 2.77
C TYR A 439 -23.64 10.07 3.63
N ALA A 440 -24.37 11.04 4.17
CA ALA A 440 -25.73 10.81 4.68
C ALA A 440 -26.70 10.57 3.51
N THR A 441 -27.82 9.90 3.77
CA THR A 441 -28.86 9.70 2.75
C THR A 441 -30.22 9.98 3.32
N SER A 442 -31.00 10.83 2.65
CA SER A 442 -32.43 11.04 2.90
C SER A 442 -33.24 10.55 1.70
N ASN A 443 -34.39 9.93 1.95
CA ASN A 443 -35.36 9.53 0.91
C ASN A 443 -34.79 8.71 -0.28
N SER A 444 -33.82 7.81 -0.03
CA SER A 444 -33.32 6.88 -1.06
C SER A 444 -34.09 5.57 -1.09
N LEU A 445 -34.14 4.92 -2.27
CA LEU A 445 -34.73 3.59 -2.46
C LEU A 445 -34.03 2.55 -1.55
N ARG A 446 -32.73 2.73 -1.36
CA ARG A 446 -31.85 1.85 -0.57
C ARG A 446 -31.10 2.70 0.48
N PRO A 447 -31.66 2.88 1.69
CA PRO A 447 -31.03 3.71 2.70
C PRO A 447 -29.76 3.06 3.26
N VAL A 448 -28.71 3.85 3.43
CA VAL A 448 -27.48 3.38 4.10
C VAL A 448 -27.61 3.42 5.62
N GLN A 449 -26.73 2.69 6.31
CA GLN A 449 -26.53 2.83 7.74
C GLN A 449 -25.06 3.20 8.04
N PRO A 450 -24.80 4.05 9.06
CA PRO A 450 -25.79 4.92 9.69
C PRO A 450 -26.31 5.96 8.68
N ARG A 451 -27.51 6.50 8.89
CA ARG A 451 -28.13 7.55 8.04
C ARG A 451 -27.54 8.95 8.29
N LYS A 452 -26.22 9.04 8.36
CA LYS A 452 -25.44 10.27 8.53
C LYS A 452 -24.12 10.12 7.78
N GLU A 453 -23.38 11.21 7.65
CA GLU A 453 -21.98 11.13 7.22
C GLU A 453 -21.15 10.35 8.25
N ILE A 454 -20.21 9.55 7.78
CA ILE A 454 -19.43 8.61 8.60
C ILE A 454 -18.06 9.19 9.00
N PHE A 455 -17.70 9.09 10.28
CA PHE A 455 -16.44 9.61 10.82
C PHE A 455 -15.72 8.60 11.72
N SER A 456 -16.49 7.89 12.54
CA SER A 456 -15.97 6.93 13.52
C SER A 456 -15.74 5.55 12.90
N LEU A 457 -14.95 4.71 13.57
CA LEU A 457 -14.72 3.32 13.16
C LEU A 457 -16.04 2.52 13.04
N TYR A 458 -16.97 2.66 13.99
CA TYR A 458 -18.31 2.07 13.87
C TYR A 458 -19.03 2.55 12.61
N ASP A 459 -18.99 3.85 12.31
CA ASP A 459 -19.72 4.38 11.16
C ASP A 459 -19.23 3.73 9.85
N TYR A 460 -17.90 3.59 9.67
CA TYR A 460 -17.33 2.90 8.50
C TYR A 460 -17.67 1.40 8.47
N ARG A 461 -17.51 0.68 9.58
CA ARG A 461 -17.91 -0.73 9.68
C ARG A 461 -19.38 -0.94 9.32
N ARG A 462 -20.25 -0.06 9.82
CA ARG A 462 -21.69 -0.08 9.56
C ARG A 462 -22.02 0.26 8.11
N ARG A 463 -21.27 1.17 7.49
CA ARG A 463 -21.40 1.48 6.06
C ARG A 463 -21.03 0.29 5.19
N LEU A 464 -19.86 -0.32 5.43
CA LEU A 464 -19.40 -1.53 4.73
C LEU A 464 -20.38 -2.70 4.90
N ALA A 465 -20.90 -2.90 6.11
CA ALA A 465 -21.94 -3.88 6.39
C ALA A 465 -23.21 -3.64 5.56
N THR A 466 -23.65 -2.38 5.46
CA THR A 466 -24.82 -2.03 4.63
C THR A 466 -24.60 -2.39 3.17
N TYR A 467 -23.44 -2.05 2.61
CA TYR A 467 -23.12 -2.35 1.21
C TYR A 467 -23.08 -3.86 0.97
N ARG A 468 -22.50 -4.62 1.91
CA ARG A 468 -22.45 -6.10 1.94
C ARG A 468 -23.82 -6.78 2.16
N THR A 469 -24.93 -6.05 2.18
CA THR A 469 -26.28 -6.64 2.13
C THR A 469 -26.78 -6.87 0.71
N ASP A 470 -26.13 -6.28 -0.31
CA ASP A 470 -26.51 -6.47 -1.70
C ASP A 470 -26.21 -7.90 -2.18
N SER A 471 -27.23 -8.59 -2.68
CA SER A 471 -27.10 -10.00 -3.08
C SER A 471 -26.20 -10.22 -4.30
N ASP A 472 -26.11 -9.26 -5.23
CA ASP A 472 -25.26 -9.37 -6.41
C ASP A 472 -23.79 -9.09 -6.07
N LEU A 473 -23.54 -8.20 -5.11
CA LEU A 473 -22.21 -8.04 -4.51
C LEU A 473 -21.76 -9.30 -3.78
N LEU A 474 -22.63 -9.89 -2.93
CA LEU A 474 -22.34 -11.14 -2.24
C LEU A 474 -22.09 -12.30 -3.22
N LEU A 475 -22.86 -12.38 -4.30
CA LEU A 475 -22.67 -13.38 -5.36
C LEU A 475 -21.28 -13.25 -5.99
N SER A 476 -20.88 -12.06 -6.41
CA SER A 476 -19.57 -11.84 -7.04
C SER A 476 -18.40 -12.13 -6.09
N HIS A 477 -18.49 -11.70 -4.83
CA HIS A 477 -17.49 -12.04 -3.80
C HIS A 477 -17.38 -13.54 -3.52
N SER A 478 -18.50 -14.27 -3.59
CA SER A 478 -18.49 -15.72 -3.40
C SER A 478 -17.86 -16.50 -4.55
N LYS A 479 -17.74 -15.90 -5.74
CA LYS A 479 -17.33 -16.60 -6.97
C LYS A 479 -15.89 -16.36 -7.41
N PHE A 480 -15.35 -15.19 -7.14
CA PHE A 480 -14.05 -14.76 -7.68
C PHE A 480 -13.10 -14.28 -6.58
N ALA A 481 -11.80 -14.32 -6.88
CA ALA A 481 -10.81 -13.61 -6.08
C ALA A 481 -10.79 -12.13 -6.53
N TRP A 482 -11.00 -11.22 -5.57
CA TRP A 482 -11.00 -9.78 -5.79
C TRP A 482 -9.62 -9.17 -5.54
N ILE A 483 -9.19 -8.27 -6.43
CA ILE A 483 -8.01 -7.43 -6.31
C ILE A 483 -8.51 -5.99 -6.21
N THR A 484 -8.49 -5.43 -5.00
CA THR A 484 -9.12 -4.13 -4.73
C THR A 484 -8.11 -3.06 -4.38
N VAL A 485 -8.44 -1.82 -4.72
CA VAL A 485 -7.84 -0.61 -4.17
C VAL A 485 -8.96 0.36 -3.81
N TRP A 486 -8.70 1.25 -2.86
CA TRP A 486 -9.63 2.33 -2.52
C TRP A 486 -9.44 3.51 -3.47
N ASP A 487 -10.47 4.35 -3.53
CA ASP A 487 -10.38 5.72 -4.03
C ASP A 487 -10.58 6.68 -2.84
N ASP A 488 -11.31 7.78 -3.01
CA ASP A 488 -11.54 8.77 -1.97
C ASP A 488 -12.72 8.40 -1.07
N HIS A 489 -13.83 7.91 -1.63
CA HIS A 489 -15.06 7.69 -0.86
C HIS A 489 -15.02 6.53 0.14
N GLU A 490 -13.98 5.67 0.11
CA GLU A 490 -13.63 4.82 1.24
C GLU A 490 -13.30 5.60 2.52
N PHE A 491 -12.97 6.89 2.37
CA PHE A 491 -12.63 7.85 3.42
C PHE A 491 -13.63 9.02 3.40
N ALA A 492 -13.47 9.92 2.43
CA ALA A 492 -14.34 11.05 2.15
C ALA A 492 -13.94 11.67 0.80
N ASN A 493 -14.89 12.34 0.17
CA ASN A 493 -14.77 13.00 -1.13
C ASN A 493 -13.50 13.87 -1.27
N ASN A 494 -12.82 13.72 -2.40
CA ASN A 494 -11.59 14.38 -2.83
C ASN A 494 -10.48 14.35 -1.77
N GLY A 495 -10.13 13.15 -1.31
CA GLY A 495 -9.04 12.94 -0.37
C GLY A 495 -7.66 13.28 -0.90
N TYR A 496 -6.85 13.96 -0.08
CA TYR A 496 -5.42 14.21 -0.27
C TYR A 496 -4.68 14.00 1.05
N ARG A 497 -3.35 14.17 1.08
CA ARG A 497 -2.53 13.88 2.28
C ARG A 497 -3.06 14.54 3.55
N ASP A 498 -3.44 15.81 3.48
CA ASP A 498 -3.75 16.62 4.67
C ASP A 498 -5.26 16.90 4.84
N GLY A 499 -6.17 16.29 4.06
CA GLY A 499 -7.60 16.56 4.17
C GLY A 499 -8.49 15.95 3.09
N PHE A 500 -9.73 16.44 3.06
CA PHE A 500 -10.83 16.07 2.17
C PHE A 500 -11.68 17.32 1.86
N SER A 501 -12.57 17.28 0.87
CA SER A 501 -13.46 18.41 0.53
C SER A 501 -14.27 18.92 1.73
N GLY A 502 -14.80 18.01 2.54
CA GLY A 502 -15.60 18.34 3.72
C GLY A 502 -14.78 18.57 5.01
N MET A 503 -13.46 18.38 4.98
CA MET A 503 -12.65 18.33 6.20
C MET A 503 -11.18 18.66 5.94
N ASN A 504 -10.74 19.85 6.35
CA ASN A 504 -9.48 20.47 5.94
C ASN A 504 -8.58 20.91 7.12
N ASN A 505 -8.59 20.16 8.23
CA ASN A 505 -7.74 20.40 9.41
C ASN A 505 -7.89 21.80 10.05
N THR A 506 -9.03 22.46 9.87
CA THR A 506 -9.39 23.68 10.61
C THR A 506 -10.14 23.35 11.91
N GLU A 507 -10.10 24.22 12.92
CA GLU A 507 -10.87 24.06 14.17
C GLU A 507 -12.37 23.86 13.88
N ASP A 508 -12.90 24.64 12.96
CA ASP A 508 -14.28 24.57 12.51
C ASP A 508 -14.64 23.20 11.88
N SER A 509 -13.78 22.67 11.00
CA SER A 509 -13.96 21.31 10.47
C SER A 509 -13.89 20.23 11.54
N PHE A 510 -13.00 20.38 12.54
CA PHE A 510 -12.87 19.47 13.67
C PHE A 510 -14.12 19.46 14.56
N ILE A 511 -14.69 20.63 14.85
CA ILE A 511 -15.93 20.75 15.63
C ILE A 511 -17.10 20.11 14.88
N ARG A 512 -17.28 20.42 13.59
CA ARG A 512 -18.35 19.82 12.75
C ARG A 512 -18.24 18.30 12.64
N ALA A 513 -17.02 17.76 12.54
CA ALA A 513 -16.75 16.34 12.47
C ALA A 513 -16.95 15.59 13.81
N GLY A 514 -17.52 16.25 14.83
CA GLY A 514 -17.73 15.65 16.14
C GLY A 514 -16.43 15.44 16.92
N ARG A 515 -15.46 16.35 16.74
CA ARG A 515 -14.11 16.30 17.36
C ARG A 515 -13.27 15.09 16.90
N VAL A 516 -13.46 14.68 15.65
CA VAL A 516 -12.60 13.73 14.94
C VAL A 516 -11.63 14.52 14.07
N SER A 517 -10.33 14.22 14.10
CA SER A 517 -9.33 14.84 13.20
C SER A 517 -9.25 14.12 11.85
N VAL A 518 -8.63 14.75 10.84
CA VAL A 518 -8.44 14.13 9.50
C VAL A 518 -7.72 12.79 9.64
N ASP A 519 -6.60 12.78 10.36
CA ASP A 519 -5.80 11.56 10.59
C ASP A 519 -6.62 10.48 11.29
N GLN A 520 -7.45 10.86 12.26
CA GLN A 520 -8.29 9.92 12.96
C GLN A 520 -9.37 9.33 12.05
N ARG A 521 -10.01 10.15 11.19
CA ARG A 521 -10.96 9.68 10.18
C ARG A 521 -10.28 8.71 9.21
N LYS A 522 -9.07 9.04 8.74
CA LYS A 522 -8.26 8.15 7.89
C LYS A 522 -7.98 6.81 8.54
N MET A 523 -7.51 6.81 9.78
CA MET A 523 -7.22 5.56 10.50
C MET A 523 -8.47 4.72 10.75
N ASN A 524 -9.63 5.35 10.98
CA ASN A 524 -10.91 4.65 11.11
C ASN A 524 -11.32 3.97 9.79
N ALA A 525 -11.23 4.68 8.68
CA ALA A 525 -11.53 4.19 7.33
C ALA A 525 -10.62 3.01 6.95
N VAL A 526 -9.30 3.20 7.07
CA VAL A 526 -8.27 2.19 6.78
C VAL A 526 -8.53 0.91 7.55
N ARG A 527 -8.74 1.02 8.87
CA ARG A 527 -9.01 -0.15 9.71
C ARG A 527 -10.27 -0.88 9.25
N ALA A 528 -11.37 -0.16 9.05
CA ALA A 528 -12.62 -0.78 8.61
C ALA A 528 -12.45 -1.46 7.24
N TYR A 529 -11.76 -0.82 6.29
CA TYR A 529 -11.50 -1.38 4.97
C TYR A 529 -10.65 -2.66 5.05
N PHE A 530 -9.54 -2.65 5.81
CA PHE A 530 -8.73 -3.85 6.03
C PHE A 530 -9.49 -4.93 6.80
N GLU A 531 -10.42 -4.61 7.70
CA GLU A 531 -11.22 -5.63 8.37
C GLU A 531 -12.23 -6.30 7.43
N TRP A 532 -12.82 -5.54 6.49
CA TRP A 532 -13.99 -5.94 5.70
C TRP A 532 -13.72 -6.37 4.25
N MET A 533 -12.51 -6.13 3.74
CA MET A 533 -12.15 -6.46 2.36
C MET A 533 -11.16 -7.63 2.29
N PRO A 534 -11.23 -8.51 1.28
CA PRO A 534 -10.40 -9.72 1.19
C PRO A 534 -8.98 -9.46 0.67
N LEU A 535 -8.33 -8.37 1.11
CA LEU A 535 -6.97 -8.02 0.70
C LEU A 535 -5.93 -8.34 1.79
N ARG A 536 -4.69 -8.53 1.33
CA ARG A 536 -3.50 -8.62 2.17
C ARG A 536 -3.09 -7.23 2.63
N GLN A 537 -2.49 -7.21 3.79
CA GLN A 537 -1.59 -6.12 4.13
C GLN A 537 -0.33 -6.21 3.26
N VAL A 538 -0.02 -5.13 2.56
CA VAL A 538 1.03 -5.13 1.52
C VAL A 538 2.40 -4.97 2.13
N ASP A 539 2.58 -3.91 2.90
CA ASP A 539 3.77 -3.64 3.65
C ASP A 539 3.32 -3.41 5.06
N MET A 540 3.76 -4.31 5.91
CA MET A 540 3.46 -4.23 7.31
C MET A 540 4.33 -3.15 7.96
N ASP A 541 4.87 -2.15 7.28
CA ASP A 541 5.50 -1.03 7.96
C ASP A 541 4.91 0.30 7.50
N ASP A 542 3.86 0.22 6.70
CA ASP A 542 3.21 1.34 6.05
C ASP A 542 1.69 1.18 6.15
N GLY A 543 1.10 1.83 7.16
CA GLY A 543 -0.30 1.65 7.54
C GLY A 543 -1.30 2.17 6.51
N LEU A 544 -0.87 3.03 5.59
CA LEU A 544 -1.68 3.50 4.47
C LEU A 544 -1.40 2.71 3.19
N ARG A 545 -0.58 1.65 3.24
CA ARG A 545 -0.20 0.92 2.03
C ARG A 545 -1.22 -0.06 1.51
N VAL A 546 -1.81 0.31 0.37
CA VAL A 546 -2.69 -0.55 -0.43
C VAL A 546 -2.13 -0.87 -1.82
N TRP A 547 -1.26 -0.03 -2.39
CA TRP A 547 -0.70 -0.23 -3.73
C TRP A 547 0.29 -1.40 -3.76
N ARG A 548 0.11 -2.28 -4.74
CA ARG A 548 0.82 -3.56 -4.88
C ARG A 548 0.77 -4.06 -6.31
N SER A 549 1.54 -5.11 -6.61
CA SER A 549 1.62 -5.67 -7.96
C SER A 549 1.49 -7.20 -7.96
N PHE A 550 0.95 -7.74 -9.05
CA PHE A 550 0.78 -9.17 -9.28
C PHE A 550 1.41 -9.56 -10.61
N ALA A 551 2.33 -10.52 -10.59
CA ALA A 551 2.90 -11.12 -11.79
C ALA A 551 2.04 -12.33 -12.19
N LEU A 552 1.05 -12.10 -13.05
CA LEU A 552 0.14 -13.13 -13.53
C LEU A 552 0.75 -13.82 -14.77
N GLY A 553 1.76 -14.67 -14.51
CA GLY A 553 2.49 -15.36 -15.56
C GLY A 553 3.48 -14.44 -16.27
N LYS A 554 3.92 -14.90 -17.44
CA LYS A 554 4.58 -14.04 -18.43
C LYS A 554 3.58 -13.13 -19.16
N LEU A 555 2.27 -13.35 -18.97
CA LEU A 555 1.23 -12.66 -19.72
C LEU A 555 0.97 -11.24 -19.17
N VAL A 556 0.70 -11.10 -17.87
CA VAL A 556 0.31 -9.81 -17.28
C VAL A 556 1.18 -9.48 -16.07
N ASP A 557 1.73 -8.27 -16.04
CA ASP A 557 2.07 -7.58 -14.79
C ASP A 557 0.96 -6.59 -14.47
N LEU A 558 0.20 -6.87 -13.39
CA LEU A 558 -0.82 -5.97 -12.87
C LEU A 558 -0.21 -5.09 -11.77
N VAL A 559 -0.32 -3.78 -11.90
CA VAL A 559 0.16 -2.79 -10.93
C VAL A 559 -1.03 -1.97 -10.44
N MET A 560 -1.38 -2.09 -9.16
CA MET A 560 -2.46 -1.34 -8.53
C MET A 560 -1.88 -0.14 -7.78
N LEU A 561 -2.29 1.07 -8.15
CA LEU A 561 -1.83 2.34 -7.56
C LEU A 561 -2.82 2.85 -6.51
N ASP A 562 -2.33 3.67 -5.57
CA ASP A 562 -3.11 4.61 -4.75
C ASP A 562 -2.83 6.03 -5.24
N THR A 563 -3.85 6.72 -5.73
CA THR A 563 -3.75 8.12 -6.18
C THR A 563 -4.58 9.06 -5.33
N ARG A 564 -4.77 8.74 -4.03
CA ARG A 564 -5.59 9.53 -3.10
C ARG A 564 -4.92 9.80 -1.77
N ASN A 565 -4.81 8.80 -0.92
CA ASN A 565 -4.72 9.04 0.51
C ASN A 565 -3.31 8.91 1.08
N TYR A 566 -2.39 8.33 0.32
CA TYR A 566 -1.02 8.10 0.77
C TYR A 566 -0.21 9.39 0.92
N ASP A 567 0.06 10.09 -0.18
CA ASP A 567 0.94 11.29 -0.17
C ASP A 567 0.59 12.26 -1.33
N ARG A 568 -0.69 12.25 -1.75
CA ARG A 568 -1.20 13.14 -2.79
C ARG A 568 -1.16 14.60 -2.34
N SER A 569 -0.61 15.48 -3.17
CA SER A 569 -0.67 16.95 -2.98
C SER A 569 -2.12 17.44 -3.06
N ILE A 570 -2.44 18.59 -2.46
CA ILE A 570 -3.82 19.14 -2.44
C ILE A 570 -4.53 19.08 -3.80
N THR A 571 -5.76 18.58 -3.82
CA THR A 571 -6.62 18.50 -5.01
C THR A 571 -7.66 19.65 -5.03
N THR A 572 -8.53 19.70 -6.03
CA THR A 572 -9.67 20.63 -6.00
C THR A 572 -10.66 20.24 -4.91
N LEU A 573 -11.08 21.22 -4.12
CA LEU A 573 -11.99 21.10 -2.98
C LEU A 573 -13.20 22.03 -3.17
N ASN A 574 -13.60 22.26 -4.43
CA ASN A 574 -14.63 23.20 -4.90
C ASN A 574 -14.29 24.70 -4.82
N TRP A 575 -13.43 25.14 -3.90
CA TRP A 575 -13.10 26.56 -3.71
C TRP A 575 -11.71 26.97 -4.22
N ASN A 576 -10.86 26.01 -4.58
CA ASN A 576 -9.45 26.23 -4.96
C ASN A 576 -9.10 25.73 -6.37
N THR A 577 -10.08 25.51 -7.25
CA THR A 577 -9.82 24.96 -8.60
C THR A 577 -8.79 25.78 -9.37
N ASP A 578 -8.93 27.12 -9.40
CA ASP A 578 -7.99 28.00 -10.11
C ASP A 578 -6.56 27.85 -9.61
N TYR A 579 -6.39 27.78 -8.28
CA TYR A 579 -5.08 27.55 -7.66
C TYR A 579 -4.50 26.19 -8.04
N VAL A 580 -5.32 25.13 -8.04
CA VAL A 580 -4.88 23.79 -8.42
C VAL A 580 -4.46 23.72 -9.89
N THR A 581 -5.21 24.38 -10.77
CA THR A 581 -4.85 24.52 -12.19
C THR A 581 -3.51 25.23 -12.36
N GLU A 582 -3.30 26.35 -11.66
CA GLU A 582 -2.05 27.13 -11.71
C GLU A 582 -0.82 26.28 -11.33
N ILE A 583 -0.93 25.47 -10.28
CA ILE A 583 0.18 24.63 -9.80
C ILE A 583 0.24 23.24 -10.44
N SER A 584 -0.65 22.90 -11.37
CA SER A 584 -0.80 21.55 -11.92
C SER A 584 0.50 20.97 -12.51
N ASN A 585 1.34 21.83 -13.09
CA ASN A 585 2.64 21.48 -13.67
C ASN A 585 3.85 21.88 -12.80
N ASP A 586 3.65 22.24 -11.53
CA ASP A 586 4.75 22.45 -10.59
C ASP A 586 5.55 21.15 -10.41
N ALA A 587 6.87 21.24 -10.57
CA ALA A 587 7.78 20.10 -10.48
C ALA A 587 7.67 19.32 -9.16
N GLY A 588 7.38 20.01 -8.05
CA GLY A 588 7.22 19.42 -6.72
C GLY A 588 5.87 18.74 -6.49
N ARG A 589 4.90 18.94 -7.37
CA ARG A 589 3.56 18.36 -7.24
C ARG A 589 3.59 16.86 -7.47
N THR A 590 2.89 16.12 -6.61
CA THR A 590 2.85 14.65 -6.65
C THR A 590 1.46 14.12 -6.38
N LEU A 591 1.08 13.08 -7.13
CA LEU A 591 -0.19 12.36 -7.00
C LEU A 591 -0.05 11.13 -6.09
N MET A 592 1.13 10.52 -6.06
CA MET A 592 1.41 9.25 -5.37
C MET A 592 2.44 9.37 -4.24
N GLY A 593 3.17 10.48 -4.16
CA GLY A 593 4.36 10.60 -3.31
C GLY A 593 5.60 9.92 -3.89
N GLY A 594 6.77 10.31 -3.40
CA GLY A 594 8.06 9.85 -3.94
C GLY A 594 8.31 8.34 -3.79
N LEU A 595 7.78 7.73 -2.71
CA LEU A 595 7.97 6.30 -2.43
C LEU A 595 7.22 5.41 -3.43
N GLN A 596 5.91 5.67 -3.62
CA GLN A 596 5.09 4.93 -4.56
C GLN A 596 5.48 5.25 -6.00
N GLU A 597 5.76 6.52 -6.33
CA GLU A 597 6.21 6.92 -7.67
C GLU A 597 7.48 6.16 -8.08
N SER A 598 8.50 6.16 -7.22
CA SER A 598 9.75 5.42 -7.47
C SER A 598 9.52 3.91 -7.56
N TRP A 599 8.62 3.36 -6.73
CA TRP A 599 8.25 1.95 -6.80
C TRP A 599 7.55 1.61 -8.11
N PHE A 600 6.61 2.44 -8.56
CA PHE A 600 5.84 2.24 -9.79
C PHE A 600 6.75 2.20 -11.01
N TYR A 601 7.64 3.18 -11.15
CA TYR A 601 8.60 3.21 -12.27
C TYR A 601 9.52 1.99 -12.27
N ARG A 602 9.96 1.53 -11.10
CA ARG A 602 10.70 0.27 -10.99
C ARG A 602 9.87 -0.94 -11.41
N GLN A 603 8.58 -1.01 -11.07
CA GLN A 603 7.71 -2.11 -11.53
C GLN A 603 7.60 -2.13 -13.06
N LEU A 604 7.40 -0.99 -13.70
CA LEU A 604 7.32 -0.89 -15.16
C LEU A 604 8.62 -1.34 -15.84
N ILE A 605 9.76 -0.84 -15.36
CA ILE A 605 11.09 -1.18 -15.89
C ILE A 605 11.39 -2.67 -15.66
N ASN A 606 11.11 -3.20 -14.48
CA ASN A 606 11.33 -4.61 -14.17
C ASN A 606 10.42 -5.53 -14.98
N SER A 607 9.17 -5.11 -15.20
CA SER A 607 8.23 -5.82 -16.06
C SER A 607 8.76 -5.94 -17.49
N LYS A 608 9.29 -4.85 -18.08
CA LYS A 608 9.92 -4.86 -19.41
C LYS A 608 11.14 -5.78 -19.43
N LYS A 609 12.02 -5.70 -18.43
CA LYS A 609 13.20 -6.57 -18.29
C LYS A 609 12.84 -8.06 -18.17
N ARG A 610 11.73 -8.37 -17.49
CA ARG A 610 11.20 -9.73 -17.34
C ARG A 610 10.51 -10.25 -18.62
N ALA A 611 10.33 -9.39 -19.62
CA ALA A 611 9.58 -9.66 -20.84
C ALA A 611 8.12 -10.08 -20.58
N ALA A 612 7.48 -9.48 -19.57
CA ALA A 612 6.04 -9.63 -19.40
C ALA A 612 5.32 -8.97 -20.59
N LYS A 613 4.28 -9.65 -21.10
CA LYS A 613 3.62 -9.29 -22.35
C LYS A 613 2.83 -8.00 -22.24
N TRP A 614 2.01 -7.88 -21.20
CA TRP A 614 1.15 -6.74 -20.92
C TRP A 614 1.44 -6.15 -19.54
N ARG A 615 1.38 -4.82 -19.45
CA ARG A 615 1.38 -4.07 -18.20
C ARG A 615 0.00 -3.50 -18.01
N LEU A 616 -0.70 -3.95 -16.99
CA LEU A 616 -2.00 -3.42 -16.61
C LEU A 616 -1.82 -2.52 -15.39
N ILE A 617 -2.22 -1.26 -15.50
CA ILE A 617 -2.07 -0.25 -14.44
C ILE A 617 -3.47 0.11 -13.93
N GLY A 618 -3.83 -0.38 -12.76
CA GLY A 618 -5.04 0.03 -12.05
C GLY A 618 -4.80 1.36 -11.33
N SER A 619 -5.53 2.38 -11.74
CA SER A 619 -5.59 3.73 -11.18
C SER A 619 -7.03 4.03 -10.77
N GLN A 620 -7.22 4.95 -9.84
CA GLN A 620 -8.54 5.42 -9.43
C GLN A 620 -9.14 6.34 -10.49
N ILE A 621 -8.33 7.31 -10.93
CA ILE A 621 -8.73 8.45 -11.76
C ILE A 621 -8.13 8.37 -13.16
N VAL A 622 -8.83 8.98 -14.13
CA VAL A 622 -8.46 9.01 -15.56
C VAL A 622 -7.07 9.58 -15.77
N PHE A 623 -6.23 8.84 -16.50
CA PHE A 623 -4.84 9.15 -16.81
C PHE A 623 -4.69 10.01 -18.07
N SER A 624 -5.43 9.67 -19.13
CA SER A 624 -5.39 10.36 -20.42
C SER A 624 -5.76 11.82 -20.26
N ARG A 625 -5.21 12.69 -21.11
CA ARG A 625 -5.57 14.10 -21.07
C ARG A 625 -7.01 14.22 -21.57
N VAL A 626 -7.84 14.96 -20.85
CA VAL A 626 -9.23 15.21 -21.28
C VAL A 626 -9.54 16.67 -21.12
N ASN A 627 -9.55 17.39 -22.23
CA ASN A 627 -10.14 18.71 -22.33
C ASN A 627 -11.66 18.61 -22.10
N ILE A 628 -12.11 19.20 -21.01
CA ILE A 628 -13.50 19.22 -20.52
C ILE A 628 -14.14 20.61 -20.61
N THR A 629 -13.54 21.56 -21.35
CA THR A 629 -14.08 22.93 -21.53
C THR A 629 -15.52 22.91 -22.05
N THR A 630 -15.89 21.94 -22.89
CA THR A 630 -17.26 21.80 -23.40
C THR A 630 -18.23 21.04 -22.49
N TRP A 631 -17.83 20.72 -21.27
CA TRP A 631 -18.65 20.01 -20.31
C TRP A 631 -18.82 20.77 -18.98
N PHE A 632 -17.80 20.81 -18.14
CA PHE A 632 -17.82 21.55 -16.87
C PHE A 632 -16.55 22.37 -16.60
N GLY A 633 -15.57 22.31 -17.51
CA GLY A 633 -14.38 23.16 -17.46
C GLY A 633 -14.64 24.56 -18.03
N THR A 634 -13.61 25.39 -18.02
CA THR A 634 -13.59 26.71 -18.69
C THR A 634 -12.39 26.80 -19.62
N GLU A 635 -12.19 27.93 -20.30
CA GLU A 635 -10.96 28.15 -21.07
C GLU A 635 -9.73 28.29 -20.15
N GLU A 636 -9.92 28.88 -18.97
CA GLU A 636 -8.91 29.03 -17.93
C GLU A 636 -8.63 27.71 -17.20
N ASN A 637 -9.67 26.89 -17.01
CA ASN A 637 -9.60 25.58 -16.35
C ASN A 637 -10.11 24.46 -17.27
N PRO A 638 -9.35 24.10 -18.32
CA PRO A 638 -9.82 23.17 -19.34
C PRO A 638 -9.76 21.69 -18.92
N TYR A 639 -9.16 21.35 -17.78
CA TYR A 639 -8.95 19.96 -17.36
C TYR A 639 -9.56 19.64 -15.98
N ASN A 640 -9.82 18.36 -15.73
CA ASN A 640 -10.23 17.91 -14.40
C ASN A 640 -9.04 17.95 -13.43
N SER A 641 -9.04 18.97 -12.56
CA SER A 641 -8.02 19.19 -11.52
C SER A 641 -7.94 18.09 -10.45
N ASP A 642 -8.96 17.23 -10.37
CA ASP A 642 -8.97 16.07 -9.49
C ASP A 642 -8.42 14.79 -10.16
N ALA A 643 -8.28 14.79 -11.49
CA ALA A 643 -7.71 13.69 -12.27
C ALA A 643 -6.18 13.84 -12.44
N TRP A 644 -5.54 12.97 -13.24
CA TRP A 644 -4.10 13.07 -13.53
C TRP A 644 -3.71 14.40 -14.20
N ASP A 645 -4.65 15.07 -14.88
CA ASP A 645 -4.41 16.40 -15.46
C ASP A 645 -4.24 17.50 -14.40
N GLY A 646 -4.74 17.31 -13.17
CA GLY A 646 -4.40 18.17 -12.04
C GLY A 646 -2.97 17.99 -11.53
N TYR A 647 -2.21 17.02 -12.06
CA TYR A 647 -0.88 16.62 -11.62
C TYR A 647 0.05 16.38 -12.83
N PHE A 648 0.03 17.30 -13.81
CA PHE A 648 0.80 17.22 -15.06
C PHE A 648 2.28 16.89 -14.85
N ALA A 649 2.93 17.45 -13.83
CA ALA A 649 4.33 17.13 -13.56
C ALA A 649 4.54 15.63 -13.26
N ASN A 650 3.66 15.02 -12.45
CA ASN A 650 3.74 13.60 -12.13
C ASN A 650 3.35 12.71 -13.34
N LYS A 651 2.35 13.14 -14.12
CA LYS A 651 1.93 12.50 -15.38
C LYS A 651 3.07 12.48 -16.41
N ASN A 652 3.74 13.61 -16.59
CA ASN A 652 4.88 13.77 -17.49
C ASN A 652 6.06 12.88 -17.07
N ARG A 653 6.37 12.77 -15.77
CA ARG A 653 7.41 11.83 -15.28
C ARG A 653 7.04 10.36 -15.55
N THR A 654 5.76 10.02 -15.50
CA THR A 654 5.26 8.67 -15.84
C THR A 654 5.44 8.39 -17.33
N LEU A 655 4.95 9.27 -18.19
CA LEU A 655 5.08 9.14 -19.65
C LEU A 655 6.56 9.13 -20.07
N LYS A 656 7.38 10.01 -19.49
CA LYS A 656 8.83 10.03 -19.70
C LYS A 656 9.47 8.70 -19.35
N THR A 657 9.11 8.10 -18.22
CA THR A 657 9.63 6.79 -17.82
C THR A 657 9.28 5.72 -18.84
N LEU A 658 8.04 5.70 -19.35
CA LEU A 658 7.62 4.75 -20.37
C LEU A 658 8.39 4.94 -21.68
N TYR A 659 8.53 6.19 -22.16
CA TYR A 659 9.24 6.52 -23.39
C TYR A 659 10.75 6.22 -23.30
N ASP A 660 11.43 6.73 -22.27
CA ASP A 660 12.89 6.59 -22.12
C ASP A 660 13.34 5.13 -22.00
N ASN A 661 12.45 4.23 -21.55
CA ASN A 661 12.74 2.82 -21.35
C ASN A 661 12.07 1.92 -22.41
N ASP A 662 11.50 2.49 -23.48
CA ASP A 662 10.80 1.74 -24.55
C ASP A 662 9.75 0.77 -24.00
N ILE A 663 8.91 1.24 -23.08
CA ILE A 663 7.90 0.40 -22.43
C ILE A 663 6.56 0.56 -23.17
N GLY A 664 6.24 -0.41 -24.02
CA GLY A 664 4.92 -0.56 -24.66
C GLY A 664 4.01 -1.60 -23.99
N ASN A 665 2.90 -1.93 -24.65
CA ASN A 665 1.83 -2.84 -24.21
C ASN A 665 1.27 -2.44 -22.83
N ASN A 666 1.04 -1.15 -22.63
CA ASN A 666 0.47 -0.61 -21.39
C ASN A 666 -1.05 -0.47 -21.53
N ILE A 667 -1.78 -0.93 -20.52
CA ILE A 667 -3.22 -0.76 -20.41
C ILE A 667 -3.48 -0.06 -19.08
N PHE A 668 -3.83 1.22 -19.12
CA PHE A 668 -4.33 1.94 -17.96
C PHE A 668 -5.81 1.63 -17.75
N MET A 669 -6.21 1.49 -16.49
CA MET A 669 -7.59 1.21 -16.09
C MET A 669 -7.97 2.20 -14.99
N SER A 670 -9.10 2.87 -15.17
CA SER A 670 -9.54 3.93 -14.26
C SER A 670 -11.05 3.84 -13.96
N GLY A 671 -11.45 4.41 -12.83
CA GLY A 671 -12.83 4.57 -12.36
C GLY A 671 -13.16 6.05 -12.16
N ASP A 672 -13.64 6.41 -10.96
CA ASP A 672 -13.95 7.77 -10.46
C ASP A 672 -15.04 8.53 -11.25
N SER A 673 -14.85 8.73 -12.55
CA SER A 673 -15.61 9.72 -13.31
C SER A 673 -17.07 9.33 -13.57
N HIS A 674 -17.47 8.11 -13.22
CA HIS A 674 -18.77 7.48 -13.52
C HIS A 674 -19.14 7.41 -15.03
N LEU A 675 -18.16 7.49 -15.93
CA LEU A 675 -18.36 7.50 -17.38
C LEU A 675 -17.45 6.45 -18.03
N ASN A 676 -17.82 5.96 -19.22
CA ASN A 676 -16.98 5.05 -19.99
C ASN A 676 -16.07 5.83 -20.95
N TRP A 677 -14.79 5.44 -21.00
CA TRP A 677 -13.79 6.05 -21.87
C TRP A 677 -12.88 5.00 -22.47
N ALA A 678 -12.55 5.15 -23.74
CA ALA A 678 -11.47 4.42 -24.38
C ALA A 678 -10.56 5.43 -25.10
N SER A 679 -9.30 5.51 -24.66
CA SER A 679 -8.32 6.49 -25.16
C SER A 679 -7.02 5.80 -25.55
N ASP A 680 -6.34 6.32 -26.56
CA ASP A 680 -4.93 5.98 -26.80
C ASP A 680 -4.06 6.66 -25.72
N LEU A 681 -3.04 5.94 -25.24
CA LEU A 681 -2.11 6.48 -24.25
C LEU A 681 -1.02 7.33 -24.94
N VAL A 682 -1.10 8.65 -24.86
CA VAL A 682 -0.23 9.57 -25.63
C VAL A 682 0.44 10.62 -24.73
N TRP A 683 1.63 11.07 -25.14
CA TRP A 683 2.33 12.19 -24.51
C TRP A 683 2.26 13.41 -25.42
N LEU A 684 1.10 14.06 -25.36
CA LEU A 684 0.82 15.28 -26.12
C LEU A 684 1.85 16.36 -25.83
N ASP A 685 2.07 17.23 -26.81
CA ASP A 685 3.03 18.35 -26.81
C ASP A 685 4.53 17.94 -26.74
N GLU A 686 4.84 16.69 -26.42
CA GLU A 686 6.21 16.15 -26.33
C GLU A 686 6.55 15.12 -27.41
N LYS A 687 5.56 14.34 -27.87
CA LYS A 687 5.71 13.31 -28.88
C LYS A 687 4.65 13.42 -29.97
N SER A 688 5.03 13.10 -31.20
CA SER A 688 4.10 13.09 -32.32
C SER A 688 3.06 11.98 -32.15
N TYR A 689 1.81 12.31 -32.46
CA TYR A 689 0.70 11.37 -32.41
C TYR A 689 -0.16 11.53 -33.66
N ASN A 690 -0.58 10.41 -34.25
CA ASN A 690 -1.51 10.38 -35.37
C ASN A 690 -2.81 9.67 -34.96
N PRO A 691 -3.92 10.40 -34.72
CA PRO A 691 -5.16 9.83 -34.20
C PRO A 691 -5.84 8.84 -35.17
N LYS A 692 -5.64 9.01 -36.48
CA LYS A 692 -6.22 8.12 -37.50
C LYS A 692 -5.58 6.73 -37.52
N THR A 693 -4.32 6.62 -37.08
CA THR A 693 -3.55 5.37 -37.15
C THR A 693 -3.18 4.82 -35.77
N GLY A 694 -3.16 5.66 -34.74
CA GLY A 694 -2.63 5.34 -33.41
C GLY A 694 -1.12 5.46 -33.27
N ALA A 695 -0.39 5.80 -34.35
CA ALA A 695 1.06 5.91 -34.31
C ALA A 695 1.49 7.00 -33.31
N GLY A 696 2.44 6.66 -32.44
CA GLY A 696 2.88 7.52 -31.33
C GLY A 696 2.21 7.22 -29.99
N SER A 697 1.31 6.24 -29.91
CA SER A 697 0.75 5.78 -28.63
C SER A 697 1.63 4.72 -27.95
N LEU A 698 1.57 4.69 -26.61
CA LEU A 698 2.29 3.74 -25.74
C LEU A 698 1.38 2.59 -25.23
N GLY A 699 0.11 2.60 -25.60
CA GLY A 699 -0.89 1.72 -25.03
C GLY A 699 -2.31 2.28 -25.16
N ALA A 700 -3.20 1.85 -24.28
CA ALA A 700 -4.54 2.40 -24.19
C ALA A 700 -4.94 2.64 -22.74
N GLU A 701 -5.89 3.53 -22.53
CA GLU A 701 -6.64 3.62 -21.28
C GLU A 701 -8.08 3.14 -21.51
N PHE A 702 -8.53 2.25 -20.64
CA PHE A 702 -9.91 1.81 -20.53
C PHE A 702 -10.45 2.24 -19.18
N ALA A 703 -11.23 3.32 -19.15
CA ALA A 703 -11.87 3.80 -17.93
C ALA A 703 -13.35 3.43 -17.94
N GLY A 704 -13.86 2.97 -16.79
CA GLY A 704 -15.20 2.40 -16.64
C GLY A 704 -16.18 3.34 -15.97
N THR A 705 -17.45 3.23 -16.38
CA THR A 705 -18.56 3.85 -15.65
C THR A 705 -18.74 3.24 -14.26
N ALA A 706 -19.59 3.88 -13.47
CA ALA A 706 -19.95 3.44 -12.14
C ALA A 706 -20.85 2.20 -12.15
N VAL A 707 -20.73 1.36 -11.12
CA VAL A 707 -21.68 0.27 -10.83
C VAL A 707 -23.09 0.83 -10.60
N SER A 708 -23.19 1.93 -9.86
CA SER A 708 -24.49 2.59 -9.59
C SER A 708 -24.43 4.08 -9.34
N SER A 709 -23.27 4.68 -9.07
CA SER A 709 -23.13 6.14 -8.87
C SER A 709 -23.61 6.94 -10.08
N SER A 710 -24.24 8.09 -9.85
CA SER A 710 -24.93 8.85 -10.91
C SER A 710 -23.96 9.43 -11.93
N SER A 711 -24.41 9.53 -13.20
CA SER A 711 -23.63 10.21 -14.24
C SER A 711 -23.44 11.70 -13.90
N PRO A 712 -22.20 12.22 -14.01
CA PRO A 712 -21.96 13.65 -13.86
C PRO A 712 -22.40 14.45 -15.10
N PHE A 713 -22.86 13.81 -16.18
CA PHE A 713 -23.64 14.49 -17.24
C PHE A 713 -25.06 14.87 -16.79
N GLY A 714 -25.43 14.53 -15.55
CA GLY A 714 -26.74 14.78 -14.97
C GLY A 714 -27.54 13.49 -14.82
N ALA A 715 -28.01 13.24 -13.61
CA ALA A 715 -28.79 12.05 -13.24
C ALA A 715 -30.10 11.86 -14.04
N SER A 716 -30.64 12.93 -14.62
CA SER A 716 -31.89 12.92 -15.40
C SER A 716 -31.67 13.18 -16.89
N SER A 717 -30.42 13.21 -17.35
CA SER A 717 -30.10 13.47 -18.75
C SER A 717 -30.55 12.32 -19.63
N SER A 718 -31.20 12.65 -20.74
CA SER A 718 -31.62 11.66 -21.74
C SER A 718 -30.43 11.04 -22.48
N LEU A 719 -30.65 9.88 -23.09
CA LEU A 719 -29.68 9.23 -23.97
C LEU A 719 -29.17 10.18 -25.07
N ARG A 720 -30.07 10.98 -25.65
CA ARG A 720 -29.72 11.95 -26.69
C ARG A 720 -28.80 13.06 -26.18
N GLN A 721 -29.09 13.60 -24.99
CA GLN A 721 -28.28 14.66 -24.38
C GLN A 721 -26.88 14.16 -24.02
N THR A 722 -26.80 12.97 -23.42
CA THR A 722 -25.52 12.35 -23.06
C THR A 722 -24.68 12.04 -24.29
N ASN A 723 -25.24 11.48 -25.37
CA ASN A 723 -24.50 11.25 -26.62
C ASN A 723 -24.05 12.55 -27.30
N ASN A 724 -24.83 13.63 -27.21
CA ASN A 724 -24.42 14.94 -27.70
C ASN A 724 -23.20 15.46 -26.91
N GLN A 725 -23.22 15.32 -25.58
CA GLN A 725 -22.07 15.67 -24.74
C GLN A 725 -20.84 14.81 -25.06
N SER A 726 -21.02 13.50 -25.27
CA SER A 726 -19.96 12.59 -25.72
C SER A 726 -19.33 13.06 -27.02
N SER A 727 -20.14 13.53 -27.97
CA SER A 727 -19.67 14.01 -29.28
C SER A 727 -18.82 15.27 -29.17
N LEU A 728 -19.12 16.17 -28.22
CA LEU A 728 -18.31 17.35 -27.95
C LEU A 728 -16.95 16.98 -27.36
N LEU A 729 -16.93 16.06 -26.38
CA LEU A 729 -15.68 15.59 -25.79
C LEU A 729 -14.78 14.89 -26.81
N ILE A 730 -15.35 14.05 -27.66
CA ILE A 730 -14.62 13.39 -28.76
C ILE A 730 -14.03 14.42 -29.73
N ARG A 731 -14.81 15.43 -30.13
CA ARG A 731 -14.34 16.50 -31.02
C ARG A 731 -13.13 17.25 -30.44
N ASP A 732 -13.15 17.51 -29.14
CA ASP A 732 -12.14 18.34 -28.47
C ASP A 732 -10.89 17.56 -28.02
N ASN A 733 -10.89 16.22 -28.13
CA ASN A 733 -9.83 15.35 -27.63
C ASN A 733 -9.42 14.32 -28.69
N SER A 734 -8.29 14.55 -29.36
CA SER A 734 -7.85 13.73 -30.51
C SER A 734 -7.54 12.27 -30.19
N GLU A 735 -7.12 12.00 -28.96
CA GLU A 735 -6.71 10.70 -28.43
C GLU A 735 -7.88 9.91 -27.82
N LEU A 736 -8.99 10.59 -27.49
CA LEU A 736 -10.20 9.97 -26.98
C LEU A 736 -10.94 9.29 -28.13
N GLN A 737 -10.95 7.95 -28.13
CA GLN A 737 -11.50 7.18 -29.25
C GLN A 737 -12.99 6.86 -29.05
N TRP A 738 -13.44 6.75 -27.79
CA TRP A 738 -14.83 6.53 -27.44
C TRP A 738 -15.17 7.14 -26.07
N GLN A 739 -16.36 7.73 -25.96
CA GLN A 739 -16.91 8.24 -24.71
C GLN A 739 -18.39 7.90 -24.62
N GLU A 740 -18.83 7.39 -23.46
CA GLU A 740 -20.24 7.08 -23.21
C GLU A 740 -20.61 7.41 -21.76
N GLY A 741 -21.71 8.16 -21.58
CA GLY A 741 -22.06 8.72 -20.27
C GLY A 741 -23.43 8.39 -19.72
N TYR A 742 -24.23 7.58 -20.43
CA TYR A 742 -25.61 7.30 -20.04
C TYR A 742 -25.70 6.10 -19.11
N TYR A 743 -25.16 4.95 -19.53
CA TYR A 743 -25.33 3.70 -18.81
C TYR A 743 -24.36 3.60 -17.62
N ARG A 744 -24.86 3.01 -16.54
CA ARG A 744 -24.05 2.43 -15.47
C ARG A 744 -23.73 0.99 -15.82
N GLY A 745 -22.72 0.39 -15.21
CA GLY A 745 -22.31 -0.96 -15.60
C GLY A 745 -20.89 -1.29 -15.19
N TYR A 746 -20.18 -1.94 -16.11
CA TYR A 746 -18.84 -2.48 -15.90
C TYR A 746 -18.21 -2.83 -17.26
N TYR A 747 -16.95 -3.25 -17.23
CA TYR A 747 -16.31 -3.82 -18.41
C TYR A 747 -15.49 -5.05 -18.04
N GLU A 748 -15.26 -5.91 -19.04
CA GLU A 748 -14.43 -7.09 -18.92
C GLU A 748 -13.21 -6.97 -19.85
N LEU A 749 -12.04 -7.37 -19.37
CA LEU A 749 -10.83 -7.51 -20.16
C LEU A 749 -10.57 -8.99 -20.44
N GLN A 750 -10.44 -9.33 -21.71
CA GLN A 750 -10.00 -10.64 -22.17
C GLN A 750 -8.58 -10.50 -22.72
N ILE A 751 -7.60 -11.05 -22.00
CA ILE A 751 -6.18 -10.79 -22.22
C ILE A 751 -5.51 -12.06 -22.71
N SER A 752 -4.81 -11.97 -23.84
CA SER A 752 -4.06 -13.07 -24.46
C SER A 752 -2.69 -12.58 -24.92
N PRO A 753 -1.73 -13.46 -25.25
CA PRO A 753 -0.44 -13.03 -25.78
C PRO A 753 -0.54 -12.14 -27.03
N GLN A 754 -1.61 -12.28 -27.81
CA GLN A 754 -1.80 -11.56 -29.08
C GLN A 754 -2.53 -10.23 -28.92
N LYS A 755 -3.43 -10.12 -27.95
CA LYS A 755 -4.30 -8.94 -27.78
C LYS A 755 -4.95 -8.85 -26.41
N VAL A 756 -5.35 -7.64 -26.06
CA VAL A 756 -6.31 -7.31 -24.99
C VAL A 756 -7.61 -6.85 -25.64
N VAL A 757 -8.75 -7.37 -25.19
CA VAL A 757 -10.07 -6.92 -25.62
C VAL A 757 -10.84 -6.40 -24.41
N ALA A 758 -11.23 -5.13 -24.43
CA ALA A 758 -12.11 -4.51 -23.46
C ALA A 758 -13.55 -4.52 -23.95
N GLN A 759 -14.45 -5.14 -23.18
CA GLN A 759 -15.87 -5.29 -23.52
C GLN A 759 -16.72 -4.53 -22.49
N TYR A 760 -17.39 -3.48 -22.93
CA TYR A 760 -18.18 -2.61 -22.06
C TYR A 760 -19.65 -3.03 -22.04
N PHE A 761 -20.22 -3.11 -20.83
CA PHE A 761 -21.60 -3.53 -20.61
C PHE A 761 -22.38 -2.48 -19.82
N GLY A 762 -23.57 -2.14 -20.31
CA GLY A 762 -24.50 -1.22 -19.67
C GLY A 762 -25.65 -1.96 -18.98
N CYS A 763 -25.99 -1.55 -17.76
CA CYS A 763 -27.16 -1.99 -17.01
C CYS A 763 -28.33 -1.03 -17.30
N PRO A 764 -29.38 -1.46 -18.02
CA PRO A 764 -30.44 -0.57 -18.47
C PRO A 764 -31.43 -0.16 -17.38
N ASP A 765 -31.48 -0.87 -16.25
CA ASP A 765 -32.32 -0.48 -15.11
C ASP A 765 -31.62 -0.83 -13.79
N LEU A 766 -31.40 0.17 -12.95
CA LEU A 766 -30.82 0.02 -11.62
C LEU A 766 -31.86 0.10 -10.48
N ARG A 767 -33.13 0.37 -10.78
CA ARG A 767 -34.19 0.53 -9.76
C ARG A 767 -34.64 -0.79 -9.16
N THR A 768 -34.37 -1.90 -9.85
CA THR A 768 -34.70 -3.24 -9.40
C THR A 768 -33.49 -4.13 -9.56
N ARG A 769 -33.38 -5.15 -8.70
CA ARG A 769 -32.41 -6.22 -8.91
C ARG A 769 -32.82 -7.05 -10.13
N ASN A 770 -31.96 -7.13 -11.14
CA ASN A 770 -32.22 -7.86 -12.38
C ASN A 770 -30.90 -8.34 -13.03
N GLY A 771 -31.02 -9.13 -14.09
CA GLY A 771 -29.87 -9.66 -14.85
C GLY A 771 -29.61 -8.97 -16.17
N TYR A 772 -30.20 -7.81 -16.40
CA TYR A 772 -30.22 -7.19 -17.72
C TYR A 772 -28.90 -6.46 -18.01
N GLU A 773 -28.34 -6.71 -19.19
CA GLU A 773 -27.20 -5.98 -19.72
C GLU A 773 -27.30 -5.75 -21.23
N ILE A 774 -26.63 -4.69 -21.67
CA ILE A 774 -26.49 -4.27 -23.06
C ILE A 774 -25.00 -4.20 -23.37
N SER A 775 -24.58 -4.81 -24.49
CA SER A 775 -23.21 -4.65 -24.99
C SER A 775 -23.05 -3.25 -25.59
N LEU A 776 -22.15 -2.44 -25.03
CA LEU A 776 -21.95 -1.05 -25.44
C LEU A 776 -20.88 -0.90 -26.54
N GLY A 777 -19.73 -1.56 -26.37
CA GLY A 777 -18.61 -1.46 -27.29
C GLY A 777 -17.48 -2.42 -26.93
N ASN A 778 -16.72 -2.85 -27.94
CA ASN A 778 -15.60 -3.77 -27.78
C ASN A 778 -14.34 -3.14 -28.40
N PHE A 779 -13.30 -2.92 -27.59
CA PHE A 779 -12.06 -2.27 -28.02
C PHE A 779 -10.91 -3.24 -27.91
N THR A 780 -10.09 -3.35 -28.96
CA THR A 780 -8.97 -4.30 -29.01
C THR A 780 -7.66 -3.54 -29.04
N VAL A 781 -6.66 -3.98 -28.28
CA VAL A 781 -5.25 -3.56 -28.44
C VAL A 781 -4.46 -4.80 -28.82
N THR A 782 -3.81 -4.79 -29.98
CA THR A 782 -2.96 -5.89 -30.42
C THR A 782 -1.55 -5.74 -29.85
N ASP A 783 -0.89 -6.86 -29.61
CA ASP A 783 0.51 -6.88 -29.19
C ASP A 783 1.41 -6.07 -30.13
N GLY A 784 2.22 -5.18 -29.55
CA GLY A 784 3.11 -4.29 -30.29
C GLY A 784 2.39 -3.16 -31.05
N GLY A 785 1.05 -3.18 -31.09
CA GLY A 785 0.24 -2.12 -31.71
C GLY A 785 0.20 -0.85 -30.86
N ASN A 786 0.28 -0.98 -29.53
CA ASN A 786 0.32 0.12 -28.55
C ASN A 786 -0.77 1.17 -28.71
N ALA A 787 -1.90 0.84 -29.32
CA ALA A 787 -3.02 1.74 -29.55
C ALA A 787 -4.29 0.93 -29.73
N ILE A 788 -5.46 1.55 -29.58
CA ILE A 788 -6.73 0.91 -29.87
C ILE A 788 -6.78 0.53 -31.35
N GLN A 789 -7.21 -0.67 -31.69
CA GLN A 789 -7.25 -1.17 -33.05
C GLN A 789 -8.27 -0.38 -33.88
N ARG A 790 -7.88 -0.02 -35.11
CA ARG A 790 -8.73 0.65 -36.09
C ARG A 790 -9.34 -0.37 -37.07
N PRO A 791 -10.59 -0.19 -37.53
CA PRO A 791 -11.54 0.85 -37.11
C PRO A 791 -11.95 0.69 -35.64
N ILE A 792 -12.07 1.81 -34.92
CA ILE A 792 -12.36 1.83 -33.48
C ILE A 792 -13.68 1.11 -33.20
N GLY A 793 -13.69 0.18 -32.26
CA GLY A 793 -14.90 -0.58 -31.93
C GLY A 793 -15.40 -1.49 -33.07
N GLY A 794 -14.60 -1.74 -34.10
CA GLY A 794 -15.09 -2.35 -35.36
C GLY A 794 -15.90 -1.38 -36.24
N GLY A 795 -15.85 -0.08 -35.95
CA GLY A 795 -16.58 0.98 -36.64
C GLY A 795 -17.97 1.27 -36.09
N VAL A 796 -18.42 0.51 -35.08
CA VAL A 796 -19.77 0.66 -34.51
C VAL A 796 -19.78 0.44 -32.99
N VAL A 797 -20.51 1.30 -32.28
CA VAL A 797 -20.84 1.13 -30.86
C VAL A 797 -22.34 1.31 -30.65
N ALA A 798 -22.86 0.78 -29.54
CA ALA A 798 -24.27 0.87 -29.23
C ALA A 798 -24.68 2.21 -28.59
N ASN A 799 -23.75 2.93 -27.97
CA ASN A 799 -24.03 4.23 -27.35
C ASN A 799 -22.80 5.14 -27.27
N GLY A 800 -23.01 6.41 -26.91
CA GLY A 800 -21.95 7.41 -26.73
C GLY A 800 -21.58 8.11 -28.03
N ALA A 801 -20.29 8.33 -28.24
CA ALA A 801 -19.71 8.86 -29.47
C ALA A 801 -18.33 8.23 -29.76
N LEU A 802 -18.01 8.04 -31.05
CA LEU A 802 -16.73 7.52 -31.55
C LEU A 802 -15.99 8.62 -32.31
N GLN A 803 -14.66 8.59 -32.25
CA GLN A 803 -13.80 9.45 -33.08
C GLN A 803 -14.03 9.21 -34.57
N ASP A 804 -14.06 7.94 -34.97
CA ASP A 804 -14.37 7.49 -36.33
C ASP A 804 -15.31 6.27 -36.24
N GLY A 805 -16.53 6.37 -36.81
CA GLY A 805 -17.50 5.28 -36.82
C GLY A 805 -18.95 5.75 -36.66
N GLN A 806 -19.82 4.82 -36.27
CA GLN A 806 -21.25 5.07 -36.08
C GLN A 806 -21.74 4.59 -34.72
N VAL A 807 -22.72 5.32 -34.17
CA VAL A 807 -23.44 4.93 -32.96
C VAL A 807 -24.78 4.35 -33.39
N VAL A 808 -24.95 3.04 -33.23
CA VAL A 808 -26.17 2.31 -33.61
C VAL A 808 -26.83 1.80 -32.34
N GLY A 809 -27.78 2.59 -31.84
CA GLY A 809 -28.54 2.27 -30.62
C GLY A 809 -29.13 0.86 -30.65
N THR A 810 -29.05 0.17 -29.52
CA THR A 810 -29.64 -1.17 -29.36
C THR A 810 -30.49 -1.26 -28.10
N ASN A 811 -31.58 -2.01 -28.20
CA ASN A 811 -32.40 -2.45 -27.08
C ASN A 811 -32.31 -3.97 -26.89
N LEU A 812 -31.42 -4.63 -27.63
CA LEU A 812 -31.11 -6.03 -27.49
C LEU A 812 -30.39 -6.24 -26.16
N THR A 813 -31.09 -6.87 -25.23
CA THR A 813 -30.66 -7.02 -23.85
C THR A 813 -30.46 -8.49 -23.54
N LEU A 814 -29.33 -8.84 -22.93
CA LEU A 814 -29.11 -10.15 -22.35
C LEU A 814 -29.66 -10.18 -20.93
N ASP A 815 -30.45 -11.19 -20.59
CA ASP A 815 -30.74 -11.53 -19.20
C ASP A 815 -29.77 -12.60 -18.71
N THR A 816 -28.75 -12.18 -17.97
CA THR A 816 -27.70 -13.04 -17.42
C THR A 816 -28.23 -14.08 -16.42
N ASN A 817 -29.45 -13.94 -15.88
CA ASN A 817 -30.06 -15.00 -15.08
C ASN A 817 -30.47 -16.22 -15.90
N THR A 818 -30.81 -16.01 -17.18
CA THR A 818 -31.37 -17.06 -18.06
C THR A 818 -30.53 -17.35 -19.29
N GLY A 819 -29.56 -16.48 -19.60
CA GLY A 819 -28.77 -16.54 -20.83
C GLY A 819 -29.54 -16.16 -22.09
N ARG A 820 -30.77 -15.62 -21.97
CA ARG A 820 -31.64 -15.31 -23.11
C ARG A 820 -31.51 -13.85 -23.52
N TRP A 821 -31.44 -13.64 -24.83
CA TRP A 821 -31.49 -12.34 -25.47
C TRP A 821 -32.93 -11.94 -25.79
N ALA A 822 -33.30 -10.69 -25.54
CA ALA A 822 -34.60 -10.14 -25.89
C ALA A 822 -34.51 -8.65 -26.20
N VAL A 823 -35.37 -8.18 -27.10
CA VAL A 823 -35.61 -6.74 -27.33
C VAL A 823 -36.48 -6.22 -26.19
N ARG A 824 -35.97 -5.28 -25.40
CA ARG A 824 -36.67 -4.72 -24.24
C ARG A 824 -36.82 -3.20 -24.36
N GLY A 825 -38.06 -2.71 -24.25
CA GLY A 825 -38.32 -1.28 -24.10
C GLY A 825 -38.13 -0.88 -22.64
N PHE A 826 -37.23 0.05 -22.37
CA PHE A 826 -37.07 0.66 -21.06
C PHE A 826 -37.69 2.06 -21.09
N ASN A 827 -38.77 2.27 -20.36
CA ASN A 827 -39.37 3.59 -20.26
C ASN A 827 -38.59 4.42 -19.23
N PHE A 828 -37.67 5.26 -19.71
CA PHE A 828 -36.83 6.12 -18.88
C PHE A 828 -37.53 7.41 -18.44
N SER A 829 -38.79 7.63 -18.84
CA SER A 829 -39.54 8.82 -18.43
C SER A 829 -39.93 8.75 -16.95
N GLY A 830 -39.35 9.61 -16.12
CA GLY A 830 -39.96 10.00 -14.84
C GLY A 830 -39.29 9.52 -13.55
N VAL A 831 -38.02 9.11 -13.54
CA VAL A 831 -37.33 8.82 -12.27
C VAL A 831 -36.01 9.59 -12.19
N THR A 832 -36.06 10.74 -11.54
CA THR A 832 -34.92 11.41 -10.96
C THR A 832 -34.21 10.38 -10.08
N ILE A 833 -32.99 9.93 -10.44
CA ILE A 833 -32.09 9.37 -9.41
C ILE A 833 -31.92 10.54 -8.44
N PRO A 834 -32.30 10.41 -7.15
CA PRO A 834 -32.16 11.51 -6.23
C PRO A 834 -30.73 12.00 -6.32
N SER A 835 -30.55 13.28 -6.63
CA SER A 835 -29.26 13.94 -6.49
C SER A 835 -28.91 13.89 -5.01
N GLY A 836 -28.29 12.79 -4.57
CA GLY A 836 -27.38 12.85 -3.44
C GLY A 836 -26.33 13.87 -3.83
N THR A 837 -26.28 14.96 -3.08
CA THR A 837 -25.39 16.11 -3.27
C THR A 837 -24.02 15.68 -3.77
N ALA A 838 -23.62 16.24 -4.90
CA ALA A 838 -22.26 16.15 -5.45
C ALA A 838 -21.23 16.59 -4.42
#